data_AF-A0A1N6J8M0-F1
#
_entry.id   AF-A0A1N6J8M0-F1
#
_cell.length_a   1.000
_cell.length_b   1.000
_cell.length_c   1.000
_cell.angle_alpha   90.00
_cell.angle_beta   90.00
_cell.angle_gamma   90.00
#
_symmetry.space_group_name_H-M   'P 1'
#
loop_
_entity.id
_entity.type
_entity.pdbx_description
1 polymer ?
#
loop_
_entity_poly.entity_id
_entity_poly.type
_entity_poly.pdbx_seq_one_letter_code
_entity_poly.pdbx_strand_id
1 'polypeptide(L)'
;MRKLLLIICLGIVHSNWVSAQPQQVKIPIQRQIFHDNIDKEQVTADKFDSKTDNYIKVGDDEAMNLQVTNALIKQVDDIQLEIERDTALDQRLKVKYLSGLQQVLKDYNSKRAFRRIDAAEAPSIVQAYRSMMLADIKGKSIYPIARKLSFEAGDKLVEVFNDNPGFKEARQEMFAKYAFKNLEDIMPKLGPYLDYPVTDSVIAAVARLYPNKLLTYATSYTPTASAIRRNPDHLVQQIVQIGRSPQSTKLMPFIDQLLDGSSTVTELERSVENDDNYFRQMVKTSILLQKKKAEGQNPLGLKSMSENMRAKSMRYIREMNDLHDEPHAVRFRIVKDFTPEELYYLIVNGQEELYTSSYTNAAKMGLYDQMMLRMKPSRGDSLLMLVSFDKFKKFIAMAAGFNTLDNFLKSMDPENANYLMVKFVRSLEKTEDLEDAVDVANSFGSIRDPKLLDFLRSEVKKNLVFVTGKKDKRGITIYELLNSIFTEGSGNDSTAASNMASKLSLPPINYVEYNTLPSDSGRVYQQVFFYGDEDGLSSYQSFMGNFPGSSWSISKNAFWTTITSTKGKPTTIYANLPLKEPEDKTAIEKLAEYLDEKDIHPTVFIHRGHSYHVNTTLDNLQSTARIVILGSCGGYHNLATVLEKAPEAHIISSKQVGTRWVNEPIILSLEDLIRAGKNVDWVQMWAGLGKKFAGDARNKPLFDDYVPPHKNLGAIFIKAYRQVMKD
;
A
#
# COMPACT_ATOMS: atom_id res chain seq x y z
N MET A 1 1.70 11.09 78.91
CA MET A 1 2.43 10.07 78.13
C MET A 1 1.85 8.70 78.48
N ARG A 2 1.35 7.96 77.46
CA ARG A 2 0.99 6.51 77.36
C ARG A 2 0.43 5.78 78.61
N LYS A 3 -0.66 5.00 78.58
CA LYS A 3 -1.72 4.66 77.62
C LYS A 3 -2.85 4.00 78.45
N LEU A 4 -4.08 4.26 78.03
CA LEU A 4 -5.36 3.84 78.62
C LEU A 4 -5.61 2.32 78.53
N LEU A 5 -6.27 1.76 79.55
CA LEU A 5 -7.08 0.54 79.46
C LEU A 5 -8.21 0.67 80.51
N LEU A 6 -9.45 0.81 80.06
CA LEU A 6 -10.62 0.64 80.91
C LEU A 6 -11.82 0.22 80.05
N ILE A 7 -12.20 -1.04 80.24
CA ILE A 7 -13.44 -1.69 79.85
C ILE A 7 -14.54 -1.15 80.77
N ILE A 8 -15.69 -0.69 80.25
CA ILE A 8 -17.03 -0.88 80.86
C ILE A 8 -18.12 -0.84 79.76
N CYS A 9 -19.02 -1.82 79.83
CA CYS A 9 -20.25 -2.03 79.05
C CYS A 9 -21.35 -0.97 79.28
N LEU A 10 -22.29 -0.85 78.33
CA LEU A 10 -23.76 -0.90 78.48
C LEU A 10 -24.48 -0.02 77.45
N GLY A 11 -25.60 -0.55 76.91
CA GLY A 11 -26.66 0.28 76.36
C GLY A 11 -27.26 -0.21 75.03
N ILE A 12 -27.95 -1.35 75.05
CA ILE A 12 -28.91 -1.72 73.99
C ILE A 12 -30.11 -0.77 74.09
N VAL A 13 -30.36 0.01 73.05
CA VAL A 13 -31.67 0.63 72.77
C VAL A 13 -32.11 0.14 71.41
N HIS A 14 -33.04 -0.82 71.40
CA HIS A 14 -33.76 -1.24 70.20
C HIS A 14 -34.69 -0.11 69.75
N SER A 15 -34.35 0.54 68.64
CA SER A 15 -35.31 1.26 67.81
C SER A 15 -35.67 0.37 66.64
N ASN A 16 -36.93 -0.09 66.61
CA ASN A 16 -37.51 -0.82 65.49
C ASN A 16 -37.61 0.11 64.28
N TRP A 17 -36.61 0.05 63.40
CA TRP A 17 -36.77 0.49 62.02
C TRP A 17 -37.53 -0.60 61.29
N VAL A 18 -38.83 -0.36 61.07
CA VAL A 18 -39.65 -1.13 60.13
C VAL A 18 -39.09 -0.84 58.74
N SER A 19 -38.28 -1.76 58.23
CA SER A 19 -37.92 -1.82 56.82
C SER A 19 -39.18 -2.14 56.02
N ALA A 20 -39.74 -1.13 55.36
CA ALA A 20 -40.78 -1.34 54.36
C ALA A 20 -40.24 -2.30 53.29
N GLN A 21 -40.83 -3.49 53.16
CA GLN A 21 -40.55 -4.38 52.04
C GLN A 21 -40.96 -3.68 50.74
N PRO A 22 -40.12 -3.72 49.68
CA PRO A 22 -40.50 -3.16 48.40
C PRO A 22 -41.74 -3.89 47.88
N GLN A 23 -42.83 -3.13 47.68
CA GLN A 23 -44.04 -3.62 47.03
C GLN A 23 -43.65 -4.23 45.67
N GLN A 24 -43.86 -5.54 45.53
CA GLN A 24 -43.63 -6.28 44.31
C GLN A 24 -44.58 -5.72 43.23
N VAL A 25 -44.03 -5.01 42.25
CA VAL A 25 -44.83 -4.41 41.16
C VAL A 25 -45.40 -5.54 40.33
N LYS A 26 -46.73 -5.71 40.34
CA LYS A 26 -47.39 -6.79 39.59
C LYS A 26 -47.53 -6.35 38.13
N ILE A 27 -46.67 -6.87 37.26
CA ILE A 27 -46.69 -6.59 35.82
C ILE A 27 -47.95 -7.23 35.21
N PRO A 28 -48.80 -6.47 34.49
CA PRO A 28 -49.95 -7.03 33.81
C PRO A 28 -49.54 -8.02 32.71
N ILE A 29 -50.30 -9.12 32.58
CA ILE A 29 -50.00 -10.23 31.66
C ILE A 29 -49.73 -9.75 30.23
N GLN A 30 -50.47 -8.75 29.75
CA GLN A 30 -50.33 -8.19 28.39
C GLN A 30 -48.97 -7.50 28.14
N ARG A 31 -48.24 -7.11 29.20
CA ARG A 31 -46.92 -6.47 29.09
C ARG A 31 -45.75 -7.40 29.43
N GLN A 32 -46.03 -8.57 30.02
CA GLN A 32 -45.00 -9.52 30.46
C GLN A 32 -44.01 -9.86 29.34
N ILE A 33 -44.50 -10.06 28.12
CA ILE A 33 -43.66 -10.39 26.95
C ILE A 33 -42.57 -9.35 26.65
N PHE A 34 -42.81 -8.06 26.95
CA PHE A 34 -41.81 -7.02 26.70
C PHE A 34 -40.69 -7.05 27.75
N HIS A 35 -41.03 -7.34 29.01
CA HIS A 35 -40.03 -7.58 30.07
C HIS A 35 -39.22 -8.84 29.76
N ASP A 36 -39.88 -9.95 29.43
CA ASP A 36 -39.20 -11.21 29.07
C ASP A 36 -38.24 -11.04 27.88
N ASN A 37 -38.54 -10.12 26.95
CA ASN A 37 -37.67 -9.82 25.82
C ASN A 37 -36.46 -8.95 26.21
N ILE A 38 -36.62 -8.05 27.18
CA ILE A 38 -35.50 -7.29 27.75
C ILE A 38 -34.58 -8.23 28.53
N ASP A 39 -35.15 -9.10 29.36
CA ASP A 39 -34.42 -10.09 30.15
C ASP A 39 -33.59 -11.03 29.25
N LYS A 40 -34.12 -11.42 28.09
CA LYS A 40 -33.36 -12.19 27.09
C LYS A 40 -32.13 -11.43 26.57
N GLU A 41 -32.25 -10.13 26.35
CA GLU A 41 -31.11 -9.31 25.90
C GLU A 41 -30.10 -9.08 27.04
N GLN A 42 -30.53 -9.00 28.30
CA GLN A 42 -29.63 -8.97 29.46
C GLN A 42 -28.86 -10.28 29.61
N VAL A 43 -29.54 -11.43 29.48
CA VAL A 43 -28.88 -12.75 29.46
C VAL A 43 -27.92 -12.89 28.28
N THR A 44 -28.26 -12.31 27.12
CA THR A 44 -27.36 -12.29 25.96
C THR A 44 -26.11 -11.45 26.23
N ALA A 45 -26.27 -10.32 26.93
CA ALA A 45 -25.16 -9.46 27.34
C ALA A 45 -24.23 -10.14 28.37
N ASP A 46 -24.81 -10.91 29.29
CA ASP A 46 -24.10 -11.72 30.30
C ASP A 46 -23.24 -12.81 29.64
N LYS A 47 -23.78 -13.48 28.62
CA LYS A 47 -23.12 -14.59 27.91
C LYS A 47 -21.88 -14.23 27.10
N PHE A 48 -21.51 -12.96 26.95
CA PHE A 48 -20.34 -12.59 26.16
C PHE A 48 -19.02 -13.09 26.71
N ASP A 49 -18.93 -13.37 28.02
CA ASP A 49 -17.75 -13.97 28.65
C ASP A 49 -17.86 -15.50 28.81
N SER A 50 -18.85 -16.11 28.12
CA SER A 50 -19.22 -17.53 28.21
C SER A 50 -19.80 -17.98 29.54
N LYS A 51 -20.23 -17.04 30.40
CA LYS A 51 -20.91 -17.34 31.67
C LYS A 51 -22.31 -16.73 31.71
N THR A 52 -23.08 -17.11 32.72
CA THR A 52 -24.38 -16.49 33.01
C THR A 52 -24.51 -16.39 34.52
N ASP A 53 -23.79 -15.44 35.10
CA ASP A 53 -23.65 -15.24 36.54
C ASP A 53 -24.04 -13.80 36.97
N ASN A 54 -24.72 -13.06 36.10
CA ASN A 54 -25.06 -11.64 36.27
C ASN A 54 -23.83 -10.75 36.47
N TYR A 55 -22.71 -11.13 35.85
CA TYR A 55 -21.46 -10.37 35.86
C TYR A 55 -20.87 -10.33 34.46
N ILE A 56 -20.76 -9.13 33.90
CA ILE A 56 -20.34 -8.93 32.52
C ILE A 56 -18.88 -8.51 32.48
N LYS A 57 -18.00 -9.45 32.15
CA LYS A 57 -16.59 -9.15 31.89
C LYS A 57 -16.40 -8.52 30.51
N VAL A 58 -15.86 -7.30 30.46
CA VAL A 58 -15.55 -6.58 29.21
C VAL A 58 -14.05 -6.37 28.99
N GLY A 59 -13.23 -6.55 30.03
CA GLY A 59 -11.77 -6.46 29.96
C GLY A 59 -11.11 -6.82 31.29
N ASP A 60 -9.87 -6.38 31.46
CA ASP A 60 -9.08 -6.63 32.70
C ASP A 60 -9.34 -5.60 33.81
N ASP A 61 -9.99 -4.47 33.48
CA ASP A 61 -10.37 -3.45 34.46
C ASP A 61 -11.67 -3.86 35.19
N GLU A 62 -11.51 -4.27 36.44
CA GLU A 62 -12.62 -4.66 37.31
C GLU A 62 -13.64 -3.54 37.54
N ALA A 63 -13.19 -2.29 37.65
CA ALA A 63 -14.09 -1.16 37.84
C ALA A 63 -14.98 -0.95 36.60
N MET A 64 -14.42 -1.14 35.41
CA MET A 64 -15.18 -1.09 34.16
C MET A 64 -16.19 -2.24 34.06
N ASN A 65 -15.78 -3.48 34.40
CA ASN A 65 -16.67 -4.64 34.41
C ASN A 65 -17.88 -4.41 35.33
N LEU A 66 -17.67 -3.87 36.54
CA LEU A 66 -18.74 -3.54 37.47
C LEU A 66 -19.66 -2.42 36.96
N GLN A 67 -19.11 -1.40 36.29
CA GLN A 67 -19.92 -0.34 35.70
C GLN A 67 -20.82 -0.86 34.58
N VAL A 68 -20.29 -1.68 33.69
CA VAL A 68 -21.06 -2.30 32.59
C VAL A 68 -22.12 -3.25 33.14
N THR A 69 -21.76 -4.09 34.12
CA THR A 69 -22.69 -5.00 34.80
C THR A 69 -23.84 -4.22 35.45
N ASN A 70 -23.52 -3.17 36.20
CA ASN A 70 -24.54 -2.33 36.85
C ASN A 70 -25.45 -1.64 35.82
N ALA A 71 -24.92 -1.22 34.68
CA ALA A 71 -25.71 -0.59 33.62
C ALA A 71 -26.67 -1.59 32.95
N LEU A 72 -26.16 -2.73 32.47
CA LEU A 72 -26.94 -3.66 31.65
C LEU A 72 -27.87 -4.55 32.47
N ILE A 73 -27.52 -4.86 33.73
CA ILE A 73 -28.37 -5.67 34.60
C ILE A 73 -29.24 -4.75 35.44
N LYS A 74 -28.66 -4.09 36.45
CA LYS A 74 -29.43 -3.37 37.47
C LYS A 74 -30.18 -2.14 36.95
N GLN A 75 -29.52 -1.26 36.19
CA GLN A 75 -30.16 -0.03 35.73
C GLN A 75 -31.24 -0.30 34.67
N VAL A 76 -31.08 -1.33 33.84
CA VAL A 76 -32.14 -1.77 32.92
C VAL A 76 -33.37 -2.18 33.71
N ASP A 77 -33.23 -3.00 34.74
CA ASP A 77 -34.35 -3.41 35.61
C ASP A 77 -35.00 -2.21 36.32
N ASP A 78 -34.19 -1.26 36.80
CA ASP A 78 -34.68 -0.02 37.39
C ASP A 78 -35.52 0.79 36.39
N ILE A 79 -35.13 0.85 35.11
CA ILE A 79 -35.91 1.50 34.05
C ILE A 79 -37.21 0.74 33.78
N GLN A 80 -37.19 -0.59 33.73
CA GLN A 80 -38.39 -1.41 33.56
C GLN A 80 -39.41 -1.10 34.67
N LEU A 81 -38.96 -1.05 35.92
CA LEU A 81 -39.80 -0.71 37.07
C LEU A 81 -40.27 0.75 37.06
N GLU A 82 -39.44 1.68 36.62
CA GLU A 82 -39.80 3.10 36.48
C GLU A 82 -40.94 3.27 35.48
N ILE A 83 -40.87 2.63 34.31
CA ILE A 83 -41.93 2.64 33.30
C ILE A 83 -43.23 2.07 33.86
N GLU A 84 -43.16 0.96 34.60
CA GLU A 84 -44.35 0.31 35.16
C GLU A 84 -45.01 1.15 36.26
N ARG A 85 -44.22 1.84 37.09
CA ARG A 85 -44.71 2.67 38.20
C ARG A 85 -45.20 4.05 37.76
N ASP A 86 -44.77 4.54 36.61
CA ASP A 86 -45.21 5.85 36.11
C ASP A 86 -46.71 5.82 35.77
N THR A 87 -47.48 6.62 36.49
CA THR A 87 -48.94 6.75 36.34
C THR A 87 -49.34 7.73 35.23
N ALA A 88 -48.40 8.55 34.74
CA ALA A 88 -48.62 9.43 33.60
C ALA A 88 -48.56 8.67 32.25
N LEU A 89 -48.05 7.44 32.25
CA LEU A 89 -47.94 6.60 31.05
C LEU A 89 -49.16 5.69 30.88
N ASP A 90 -49.81 5.80 29.73
CA ASP A 90 -50.82 4.83 29.30
C ASP A 90 -50.16 3.50 28.85
N GLN A 91 -51.00 2.49 28.59
CA GLN A 91 -50.56 1.18 28.10
C GLN A 91 -49.64 1.27 26.87
N ARG A 92 -49.98 2.15 25.92
CA ARG A 92 -49.28 2.28 24.64
C ARG A 92 -47.89 2.88 24.84
N LEU A 93 -47.77 3.91 25.69
CA LEU A 93 -46.51 4.56 26.02
C LEU A 93 -45.59 3.64 26.82
N LYS A 94 -46.13 2.85 27.77
CA LYS A 94 -45.33 1.84 28.47
C LYS A 94 -44.75 0.81 27.51
N VAL A 95 -45.58 0.30 26.59
CA VAL A 95 -45.13 -0.62 25.53
C VAL A 95 -44.10 0.02 24.61
N LYS A 96 -44.26 1.29 24.22
CA LYS A 96 -43.27 2.06 23.43
C LYS A 96 -41.91 2.05 24.11
N TYR A 97 -41.83 2.43 25.39
CA TYR A 97 -40.54 2.53 26.09
C TYR A 97 -39.94 1.17 26.46
N LEU A 98 -40.74 0.14 26.75
CA LEU A 98 -40.19 -1.21 26.96
C LEU A 98 -39.61 -1.77 25.66
N SER A 99 -40.35 -1.66 24.54
CA SER A 99 -39.90 -2.12 23.23
C SER A 99 -38.66 -1.33 22.75
N GLY A 100 -38.62 -0.02 23.04
CA GLY A 100 -37.47 0.83 22.76
C GLY A 100 -36.21 0.39 23.51
N LEU A 101 -36.35 0.09 24.80
CA LEU A 101 -35.24 -0.37 25.65
C LEU A 101 -34.69 -1.71 25.13
N GLN A 102 -35.58 -2.66 24.84
CA GLN A 102 -35.21 -3.93 24.22
C GLN A 102 -34.41 -3.71 22.92
N GLN A 103 -34.89 -2.83 22.05
CA GLN A 103 -34.29 -2.60 20.75
C GLN A 103 -32.89 -1.97 20.86
N VAL A 104 -32.65 -1.13 21.86
CA VAL A 104 -31.33 -0.54 22.17
C VAL A 104 -30.37 -1.60 22.71
N LEU A 105 -30.81 -2.46 23.63
CA LEU A 105 -29.98 -3.54 24.17
C LEU A 105 -29.60 -4.55 23.09
N LYS A 106 -30.56 -4.92 22.25
CA LYS A 106 -30.33 -5.82 21.12
C LYS A 106 -29.30 -5.26 20.14
N ASP A 107 -29.37 -3.97 19.85
CA ASP A 107 -28.43 -3.28 18.96
C ASP A 107 -27.02 -3.22 19.57
N TYR A 108 -26.91 -2.89 20.88
CA TYR A 108 -25.64 -2.96 21.61
C TYR A 108 -25.02 -4.36 21.55
N ASN A 109 -25.81 -5.41 21.87
CA ASN A 109 -25.36 -6.79 21.83
C ASN A 109 -24.85 -7.18 20.44
N SER A 110 -25.63 -6.86 19.39
CA SER A 110 -25.23 -7.11 18.01
C SER A 110 -23.91 -6.42 17.67
N LYS A 111 -23.77 -5.12 17.98
CA LYS A 111 -22.55 -4.36 17.71
C LYS A 111 -21.35 -4.92 18.48
N ARG A 112 -21.54 -5.29 19.76
CA ARG A 112 -20.49 -5.88 20.59
C ARG A 112 -20.01 -7.21 20.02
N ALA A 113 -20.92 -8.08 19.58
CA ALA A 113 -20.57 -9.36 18.96
C ALA A 113 -19.67 -9.20 17.71
N PHE A 114 -19.91 -8.15 16.92
CA PHE A 114 -19.10 -7.83 15.73
C PHE A 114 -17.96 -6.84 16.01
N ARG A 115 -17.67 -6.52 17.28
CA ARG A 115 -16.64 -5.53 17.69
C ARG A 115 -16.80 -4.16 17.03
N ARG A 116 -18.05 -3.74 16.81
CA ARG A 116 -18.42 -2.45 16.21
C ARG A 116 -18.73 -1.35 17.24
N ILE A 117 -18.64 -1.67 18.52
CA ILE A 117 -18.80 -0.72 19.62
C ILE A 117 -17.84 -1.10 20.75
N ASP A 118 -17.35 -0.10 21.47
CA ASP A 118 -16.64 -0.33 22.73
C ASP A 118 -17.63 -0.82 23.79
N ALA A 119 -17.31 -1.93 24.45
CA ALA A 119 -18.18 -2.47 25.48
C ALA A 119 -18.39 -1.48 26.65
N ALA A 120 -17.42 -0.59 26.90
CA ALA A 120 -17.47 0.46 27.91
C ALA A 120 -18.52 1.55 27.63
N GLU A 121 -19.14 1.59 26.44
CA GLU A 121 -20.21 2.54 26.11
C GLU A 121 -21.57 2.17 26.73
N ALA A 122 -21.73 0.94 27.25
CA ALA A 122 -23.01 0.47 27.82
C ALA A 122 -23.61 1.39 28.90
N PRO A 123 -22.84 1.87 29.91
CA PRO A 123 -23.36 2.81 30.90
C PRO A 123 -23.88 4.10 30.28
N SER A 124 -23.18 4.64 29.28
CA SER A 124 -23.58 5.86 28.59
C SER A 124 -24.86 5.65 27.78
N ILE A 125 -25.01 4.51 27.11
CA ILE A 125 -26.22 4.14 26.36
C ILE A 125 -27.43 4.03 27.29
N VAL A 126 -27.33 3.25 28.37
CA VAL A 126 -28.46 3.00 29.30
C VAL A 126 -28.88 4.31 29.98
N GLN A 127 -27.90 5.10 30.45
CA GLN A 127 -28.19 6.39 31.08
C GLN A 127 -28.81 7.40 30.10
N ALA A 128 -28.35 7.42 28.84
CA ALA A 128 -28.93 8.26 27.82
C ALA A 128 -30.34 7.84 27.46
N TYR A 129 -30.61 6.53 27.36
CA TYR A 129 -31.95 6.01 27.11
C TYR A 129 -32.94 6.51 28.17
N ARG A 130 -32.60 6.32 29.45
CA ARG A 130 -33.40 6.79 30.58
C ARG A 130 -33.62 8.31 30.52
N SER A 131 -32.56 9.07 30.25
CA SER A 131 -32.63 10.53 30.17
C SER A 131 -33.51 11.00 29.00
N MET A 132 -33.43 10.34 27.85
CA MET A 132 -34.24 10.66 26.67
C MET A 132 -35.70 10.29 26.88
N MET A 133 -35.98 9.14 27.50
CA MET A 133 -37.32 8.75 27.92
C MET A 133 -37.95 9.81 28.83
N LEU A 134 -37.23 10.24 29.87
CA LEU A 134 -37.72 11.28 30.79
C LEU A 134 -37.91 12.65 30.11
N ALA A 135 -37.10 12.97 29.10
CA ALA A 135 -37.29 14.17 28.29
C ALA A 135 -38.52 14.05 27.40
N ASP A 136 -38.71 12.91 26.73
CA ASP A 136 -39.84 12.61 25.85
C ASP A 136 -41.18 12.69 26.59
N ILE A 137 -41.27 12.09 27.78
CA ILE A 137 -42.46 12.15 28.66
C ILE A 137 -42.83 13.60 28.99
N LYS A 138 -41.83 14.48 29.15
CA LYS A 138 -42.01 15.90 29.47
C LYS A 138 -42.20 16.78 28.22
N GLY A 139 -42.25 16.19 27.02
CA GLY A 139 -42.31 16.92 25.75
C GLY A 139 -41.05 17.76 25.46
N LYS A 140 -39.92 17.43 26.09
CA LYS A 140 -38.64 18.12 25.90
C LYS A 140 -37.83 17.44 24.80
N SER A 141 -37.00 18.26 24.15
CA SER A 141 -36.06 17.78 23.12
C SER A 141 -35.05 16.78 23.68
N ILE A 142 -34.82 15.68 22.97
CA ILE A 142 -33.76 14.70 23.25
C ILE A 142 -32.36 15.12 22.77
N TYR A 143 -32.29 16.13 21.90
CA TYR A 143 -31.04 16.54 21.25
C TYR A 143 -29.89 16.87 22.24
N PRO A 144 -30.10 17.59 23.36
CA PRO A 144 -29.04 17.89 24.33
C PRO A 144 -28.37 16.65 24.93
N ILE A 145 -29.07 15.51 24.93
CA ILE A 145 -28.57 14.22 25.39
C ILE A 145 -27.85 13.53 24.22
N ALA A 146 -28.50 13.47 23.05
CA ALA A 146 -27.98 12.76 21.87
C ALA A 146 -26.62 13.29 21.41
N ARG A 147 -26.41 14.61 21.45
CA ARG A 147 -25.15 15.25 21.06
C ARG A 147 -23.92 14.79 21.85
N LYS A 148 -24.11 14.23 23.06
CA LYS A 148 -23.01 13.75 23.91
C LYS A 148 -22.57 12.31 23.60
N LEU A 149 -23.37 11.55 22.85
CA LEU A 149 -23.10 10.14 22.54
C LEU A 149 -22.12 9.99 21.37
N SER A 150 -21.38 8.88 21.30
CA SER A 150 -20.75 8.45 20.06
C SER A 150 -21.81 8.08 19.01
N PHE A 151 -21.40 7.96 17.74
CA PHE A 151 -22.32 7.51 16.69
C PHE A 151 -22.83 6.10 17.00
N GLU A 152 -21.91 5.21 17.38
CA GLU A 152 -22.19 3.81 17.68
C GLU A 152 -23.16 3.64 18.85
N ALA A 153 -23.10 4.53 19.85
CA ALA A 153 -24.01 4.53 20.99
C ALA A 153 -25.38 5.18 20.69
N GLY A 154 -25.42 6.17 19.79
CA GLY A 154 -26.58 7.04 19.62
C GLY A 154 -27.48 6.72 18.42
N ASP A 155 -26.98 6.11 17.35
CA ASP A 155 -27.71 5.93 16.09
C ASP A 155 -29.06 5.23 16.25
N LYS A 156 -29.10 4.07 16.92
CA LYS A 156 -30.32 3.30 17.14
C LYS A 156 -31.16 3.87 18.27
N LEU A 157 -30.49 4.42 19.28
CA LEU A 157 -31.13 5.01 20.47
C LEU A 157 -31.99 6.22 20.09
N VAL A 158 -31.52 7.08 19.19
CA VAL A 158 -32.28 8.23 18.69
C VAL A 158 -33.52 7.79 17.91
N GLU A 159 -33.44 6.71 17.12
CA GLU A 159 -34.55 6.18 16.31
C GLU A 159 -35.74 5.67 17.15
N VAL A 160 -35.54 5.33 18.43
CA VAL A 160 -36.63 4.98 19.36
C VAL A 160 -37.55 6.18 19.62
N PHE A 161 -37.02 7.40 19.52
CA PHE A 161 -37.72 8.64 19.85
C PHE A 161 -38.06 9.44 18.58
N ASN A 162 -38.45 8.77 17.50
CA ASN A 162 -38.75 9.38 16.19
C ASN A 162 -39.85 10.47 16.22
N ASP A 163 -40.78 10.39 17.15
CA ASP A 163 -41.85 11.39 17.35
C ASP A 163 -41.40 12.60 18.21
N ASN A 164 -40.19 12.60 18.78
CA ASN A 164 -39.74 13.64 19.70
C ASN A 164 -39.42 14.95 18.97
N PRO A 165 -39.71 16.14 19.54
CA PRO A 165 -39.38 17.43 18.93
C PRO A 165 -37.89 17.65 18.62
N GLY A 166 -36.97 16.93 19.28
CA GLY A 166 -35.52 16.98 19.02
C GLY A 166 -34.98 15.88 18.12
N PHE A 167 -35.85 15.04 17.54
CA PHE A 167 -35.44 13.88 16.76
C PHE A 167 -34.64 14.28 15.51
N LYS A 168 -35.10 15.31 14.79
CA LYS A 168 -34.47 15.74 13.53
C LYS A 168 -33.03 16.21 13.76
N GLU A 169 -32.80 17.01 14.80
CA GLU A 169 -31.48 17.50 15.20
C GLU A 169 -30.59 16.37 15.72
N ALA A 170 -31.14 15.46 16.53
CA ALA A 170 -30.41 14.30 17.03
C ALA A 170 -29.96 13.37 15.89
N ARG A 171 -30.83 13.12 14.91
CA ARG A 171 -30.53 12.31 13.73
C ARG A 171 -29.49 12.97 12.83
N GLN A 172 -29.57 14.28 12.64
CA GLN A 172 -28.55 15.07 11.94
C GLN A 172 -27.17 14.94 12.62
N GLU A 173 -27.12 15.02 13.95
CA GLU A 173 -25.88 14.88 14.73
C GLU A 173 -25.26 13.49 14.60
N MET A 174 -26.07 12.44 14.65
CA MET A 174 -25.59 11.06 14.42
C MET A 174 -25.04 10.89 13.01
N PHE A 175 -25.76 11.41 12.01
CA PHE A 175 -25.28 11.41 10.62
C PHE A 175 -23.95 12.17 10.49
N ALA A 176 -23.81 13.35 11.10
CA ALA A 176 -22.57 14.12 11.06
C ALA A 176 -21.39 13.32 11.60
N LYS A 177 -21.53 12.71 12.79
CA LYS A 177 -20.49 11.87 13.41
C LYS A 177 -20.11 10.69 12.52
N TYR A 178 -21.10 10.02 11.94
CA TYR A 178 -20.86 8.94 10.98
C TYR A 178 -20.12 9.43 9.73
N ALA A 179 -20.61 10.50 9.12
CA ALA A 179 -20.11 11.02 7.86
C ALA A 179 -18.65 11.48 7.95
N PHE A 180 -18.30 12.24 8.98
CA PHE A 180 -16.93 12.72 9.17
C PHE A 180 -15.93 11.60 9.52
N LYS A 181 -16.40 10.51 10.14
CA LYS A 181 -15.58 9.30 10.37
C LYS A 181 -15.40 8.45 9.10
N ASN A 182 -16.27 8.61 8.10
CA ASN A 182 -16.35 7.74 6.92
C ASN A 182 -16.33 8.54 5.59
N LEU A 183 -15.57 9.64 5.52
CA LEU A 183 -15.56 10.54 4.36
C LEU A 183 -15.21 9.85 3.03
N GLU A 184 -14.43 8.77 3.07
CA GLU A 184 -14.08 8.03 1.87
C GLU A 184 -15.32 7.39 1.22
N ASP A 185 -16.26 6.85 2.00
CA ASP A 185 -17.37 6.02 1.49
C ASP A 185 -18.75 6.63 1.75
N ILE A 186 -18.80 7.91 2.12
CA ILE A 186 -20.06 8.56 2.50
C ILE A 186 -20.93 8.94 1.31
N MET A 187 -20.34 9.27 0.16
CA MET A 187 -21.04 9.77 -1.03
C MET A 187 -22.26 8.93 -1.47
N PRO A 188 -22.19 7.59 -1.58
CA PRO A 188 -23.36 6.79 -1.97
C PRO A 188 -24.46 6.74 -0.88
N LYS A 189 -24.15 7.12 0.36
CA LYS A 189 -25.07 7.06 1.52
C LYS A 189 -25.74 8.41 1.83
N LEU A 190 -25.44 9.47 1.07
CA LEU A 190 -25.95 10.81 1.32
C LEU A 190 -27.45 11.00 1.03
N GLY A 191 -28.05 10.15 0.20
CA GLY A 191 -29.43 10.33 -0.30
C GLY A 191 -30.47 10.66 0.77
N PRO A 192 -30.58 9.90 1.88
CA PRO A 192 -31.54 10.16 2.96
C PRO A 192 -31.24 11.41 3.80
N TYR A 193 -30.09 12.06 3.60
CA TYR A 193 -29.56 13.12 4.47
C TYR A 193 -29.39 14.46 3.74
N LEU A 194 -29.82 14.57 2.48
CA LEU A 194 -29.58 15.74 1.63
C LEU A 194 -30.19 17.04 2.17
N ASP A 195 -31.27 16.95 2.95
CA ASP A 195 -31.96 18.12 3.52
C ASP A 195 -31.29 18.65 4.81
N TYR A 196 -30.27 17.97 5.34
CA TYR A 196 -29.56 18.42 6.52
C TYR A 196 -28.48 19.45 6.19
N PRO A 197 -28.40 20.59 6.89
CA PRO A 197 -27.37 21.60 6.66
C PRO A 197 -25.93 21.07 6.74
N VAL A 198 -25.68 20.06 7.58
CA VAL A 198 -24.35 19.45 7.73
C VAL A 198 -23.89 18.70 6.48
N THR A 199 -24.80 18.29 5.60
CA THR A 199 -24.48 17.58 4.36
C THR A 199 -23.57 18.42 3.47
N ASP A 200 -23.75 19.74 3.45
CA ASP A 200 -22.86 20.60 2.69
C ASP A 200 -21.43 20.60 3.25
N SER A 201 -21.28 20.59 4.58
CA SER A 201 -19.98 20.48 5.24
C SER A 201 -19.32 19.11 5.00
N VAL A 202 -20.11 18.04 4.95
CA VAL A 202 -19.63 16.69 4.61
C VAL A 202 -19.12 16.66 3.17
N ILE A 203 -19.90 17.15 2.21
CA ILE A 203 -19.51 17.24 0.79
C ILE A 203 -18.22 18.05 0.64
N ALA A 204 -18.13 19.19 1.35
CA ALA A 204 -16.95 20.04 1.35
C ALA A 204 -15.71 19.35 1.95
N ALA A 205 -15.88 18.54 3.00
CA ALA A 205 -14.79 17.75 3.56
C ALA A 205 -14.35 16.63 2.59
N VAL A 206 -15.28 15.97 1.91
CA VAL A 206 -14.96 15.02 0.83
C VAL A 206 -14.19 15.70 -0.29
N ALA A 207 -14.54 16.94 -0.67
CA ALA A 207 -13.84 17.69 -1.71
C ALA A 207 -12.34 17.88 -1.41
N ARG A 208 -12.01 18.16 -0.14
CA ARG A 208 -10.64 18.43 0.32
C ARG A 208 -9.76 17.18 0.36
N LEU A 209 -10.34 16.01 0.65
CA LEU A 209 -9.60 14.75 0.78
C LEU A 209 -9.67 13.90 -0.49
N TYR A 210 -10.80 13.90 -1.18
CA TYR A 210 -11.13 13.02 -2.30
C TYR A 210 -11.75 13.78 -3.49
N PRO A 211 -11.05 14.79 -4.07
CA PRO A 211 -11.59 15.65 -5.12
C PRO A 211 -12.04 14.87 -6.38
N ASN A 212 -11.30 13.84 -6.79
CA ASN A 212 -11.66 12.99 -7.94
C ASN A 212 -12.94 12.16 -7.68
N LYS A 213 -13.14 11.71 -6.43
CA LYS A 213 -14.38 11.00 -6.03
C LYS A 213 -15.55 11.97 -6.12
N LEU A 214 -15.39 13.20 -5.61
CA LEU A 214 -16.43 14.21 -5.72
C LEU A 214 -16.78 14.55 -7.17
N LEU A 215 -15.79 14.71 -8.05
CA LEU A 215 -16.01 14.94 -9.48
C LEU A 215 -16.90 13.86 -10.11
N THR A 216 -16.63 12.58 -9.79
CA THR A 216 -17.41 11.44 -10.29
C THR A 216 -18.89 11.57 -9.93
N TYR A 217 -19.20 11.99 -8.69
CA TYR A 217 -20.59 12.20 -8.28
C TYR A 217 -21.18 13.49 -8.87
N ALA A 218 -20.41 14.58 -8.97
CA ALA A 218 -20.85 15.87 -9.51
C ALA A 218 -21.30 15.79 -10.98
N THR A 219 -20.71 14.88 -11.75
CA THR A 219 -21.02 14.62 -13.16
C THR A 219 -22.20 13.66 -13.36
N SER A 220 -22.70 13.02 -12.29
CA SER A 220 -23.85 12.09 -12.36
C SER A 220 -25.22 12.80 -12.36
N TYR A 221 -26.30 12.06 -12.59
CA TYR A 221 -27.69 12.57 -12.59
C TYR A 221 -28.47 12.20 -11.32
N THR A 222 -27.80 12.18 -10.16
CA THR A 222 -28.40 11.77 -8.88
C THR A 222 -28.86 12.96 -8.02
N PRO A 223 -29.72 12.74 -7.01
CA PRO A 223 -30.02 13.76 -5.99
C PRO A 223 -28.74 14.27 -5.29
N THR A 224 -27.78 13.37 -5.03
CA THR A 224 -26.45 13.74 -4.50
C THR A 224 -25.71 14.69 -5.43
N ALA A 225 -25.73 14.45 -6.75
CA ALA A 225 -25.14 15.39 -7.72
C ALA A 225 -25.78 16.78 -7.66
N SER A 226 -27.10 16.84 -7.47
CA SER A 226 -27.82 18.10 -7.34
C SER A 226 -27.44 18.85 -6.06
N ALA A 227 -27.21 18.13 -4.95
CA ALA A 227 -26.68 18.71 -3.71
C ALA A 227 -25.26 19.26 -3.92
N ILE A 228 -24.36 18.49 -4.55
CA ILE A 228 -22.99 18.93 -4.87
C ILE A 228 -23.00 20.21 -5.71
N ARG A 229 -23.82 20.28 -6.77
CA ARG A 229 -23.89 21.46 -7.65
C ARG A 229 -24.37 22.73 -6.96
N ARG A 230 -25.19 22.61 -5.91
CA ARG A 230 -25.73 23.75 -5.15
C ARG A 230 -24.91 24.10 -3.91
N ASN A 231 -23.91 23.29 -3.58
CA ASN A 231 -23.09 23.47 -2.38
C ASN A 231 -22.30 24.79 -2.44
N PRO A 232 -22.29 25.62 -1.38
CA PRO A 232 -21.68 26.94 -1.43
C PRO A 232 -20.14 26.95 -1.31
N ASP A 233 -19.50 25.81 -0.99
CA ASP A 233 -18.05 25.74 -0.81
C ASP A 233 -17.32 25.99 -2.15
N HIS A 234 -16.32 26.88 -2.11
CA HIS A 234 -15.59 27.32 -3.31
C HIS A 234 -14.85 26.17 -4.01
N LEU A 235 -14.27 25.23 -3.25
CA LEU A 235 -13.60 24.06 -3.83
C LEU A 235 -14.61 23.14 -4.51
N VAL A 236 -15.76 22.93 -3.87
CA VAL A 236 -16.85 22.14 -4.47
C VAL A 236 -17.33 22.76 -5.77
N GLN A 237 -17.56 24.08 -5.79
CA GLN A 237 -17.97 24.80 -6.99
C GLN A 237 -16.90 24.74 -8.10
N GLN A 238 -15.62 24.82 -7.75
CA GLN A 238 -14.54 24.65 -8.72
C GLN A 238 -14.53 23.25 -9.34
N ILE A 239 -14.76 22.19 -8.53
CA ILE A 239 -14.88 20.81 -9.03
C ILE A 239 -16.12 20.65 -9.93
N VAL A 240 -17.24 21.26 -9.57
CA VAL A 240 -18.45 21.28 -10.40
C VAL A 240 -18.19 21.97 -11.74
N GLN A 241 -17.47 23.10 -11.74
CA GLN A 241 -17.10 23.82 -12.95
C GLN A 241 -16.17 22.99 -13.84
N ILE A 242 -15.19 22.29 -13.26
CA ILE A 242 -14.35 21.32 -13.99
C ILE A 242 -15.20 20.20 -14.60
N GLY A 243 -16.17 19.68 -13.85
CA GLY A 243 -17.06 18.61 -14.30
C GLY A 243 -17.99 18.97 -15.46
N ARG A 244 -18.12 20.26 -15.81
CA ARG A 244 -18.84 20.69 -17.02
C ARG A 244 -18.01 20.52 -18.29
N SER A 245 -16.69 20.36 -18.17
CA SER A 245 -15.80 20.15 -19.31
C SER A 245 -15.86 18.69 -19.79
N PRO A 246 -15.85 18.44 -21.12
CA PRO A 246 -15.64 17.10 -21.65
C PRO A 246 -14.24 16.54 -21.30
N GLN A 247 -13.30 17.38 -20.88
CA GLN A 247 -11.94 17.01 -20.47
C GLN A 247 -11.73 17.05 -18.95
N SER A 248 -12.81 16.97 -18.17
CA SER A 248 -12.79 17.12 -16.71
C SER A 248 -11.69 16.32 -16.00
N THR A 249 -11.47 15.06 -16.37
CA THR A 249 -10.42 14.21 -15.79
C THR A 249 -9.01 14.74 -16.05
N LYS A 250 -8.73 15.26 -17.25
CA LYS A 250 -7.43 15.87 -17.60
C LYS A 250 -7.20 17.21 -16.91
N LEU A 251 -8.27 17.91 -16.53
CA LEU A 251 -8.23 19.20 -15.84
C LEU A 251 -8.01 19.08 -14.33
N MET A 252 -8.50 18.01 -13.70
CA MET A 252 -8.38 17.81 -12.24
C MET A 252 -6.96 17.93 -11.67
N PRO A 253 -5.89 17.44 -12.33
CA PRO A 253 -4.52 17.67 -11.87
C PRO A 253 -4.18 19.15 -11.63
N PHE A 254 -4.82 20.08 -12.33
CA PHE A 254 -4.58 21.51 -12.25
C PHE A 254 -5.53 22.27 -11.32
N ILE A 255 -6.26 21.56 -10.45
CA ILE A 255 -7.28 22.17 -9.58
C ILE A 255 -6.74 23.35 -8.76
N ASP A 256 -5.51 23.30 -8.26
CA ASP A 256 -4.91 24.40 -7.50
C ASP A 256 -4.73 25.68 -8.34
N GLN A 257 -4.39 25.55 -9.64
CA GLN A 257 -4.26 26.70 -10.56
C GLN A 257 -5.61 27.33 -10.88
N LEU A 258 -6.65 26.51 -10.91
CA LEU A 258 -8.03 26.97 -11.10
C LEU A 258 -8.54 27.69 -9.85
N LEU A 259 -8.23 27.17 -8.66
CA LEU A 259 -8.65 27.76 -7.39
C LEU A 259 -7.96 29.09 -7.07
N ASP A 260 -6.68 29.22 -7.40
CA ASP A 260 -5.93 30.46 -7.17
C ASP A 260 -6.08 31.48 -8.32
N GLY A 261 -6.79 31.11 -9.39
CA GLY A 261 -7.07 31.96 -10.55
C GLY A 261 -5.86 32.18 -11.45
N SER A 262 -4.76 31.44 -11.27
CA SER A 262 -3.59 31.52 -12.16
C SER A 262 -3.84 30.91 -13.55
N SER A 263 -4.89 30.12 -13.71
CA SER A 263 -5.41 29.72 -15.02
C SER A 263 -6.94 29.54 -14.99
N THR A 264 -7.55 29.48 -16.17
CA THR A 264 -8.98 29.23 -16.35
C THR A 264 -9.25 27.87 -16.99
N VAL A 265 -10.48 27.35 -16.83
CA VAL A 265 -10.90 26.09 -17.47
C VAL A 265 -10.67 26.14 -18.99
N THR A 266 -11.06 27.24 -19.64
CA THR A 266 -10.91 27.40 -21.10
C THR A 266 -9.45 27.43 -21.56
N GLU A 267 -8.54 28.00 -20.77
CA GLU A 267 -7.10 28.00 -21.09
C GLU A 267 -6.49 26.60 -20.96
N LEU A 268 -6.82 25.90 -19.88
CA LEU A 268 -6.32 24.55 -19.66
C LEU A 268 -6.90 23.57 -20.67
N GLU A 269 -8.18 23.69 -21.05
CA GLU A 269 -8.79 22.87 -22.11
C GLU A 269 -7.97 22.87 -23.39
N ARG A 270 -7.56 24.06 -23.87
CA ARG A 270 -6.69 24.18 -25.05
C ARG A 270 -5.32 23.51 -24.86
N SER A 271 -4.80 23.56 -23.64
CA SER A 271 -3.50 22.96 -23.31
C SER A 271 -3.58 21.44 -23.24
N VAL A 272 -4.71 20.88 -22.81
CA VAL A 272 -4.89 19.42 -22.62
C VAL A 272 -5.40 18.68 -23.86
N GLU A 273 -5.80 19.40 -24.91
CA GLU A 273 -6.16 18.85 -26.22
C GLU A 273 -5.00 18.13 -26.91
N ASN A 274 -3.78 18.66 -26.78
CA ASN A 274 -2.57 18.10 -27.35
C ASN A 274 -1.75 17.40 -26.26
N ASP A 275 -1.36 16.14 -26.50
CA ASP A 275 -0.65 15.32 -25.50
C ASP A 275 0.73 15.87 -25.11
N ASP A 276 1.43 16.54 -26.03
CA ASP A 276 2.72 17.16 -25.76
C ASP A 276 2.52 18.41 -24.89
N ASN A 277 1.61 19.32 -25.28
CA ASN A 277 1.28 20.49 -24.49
C ASN A 277 0.75 20.11 -23.09
N TYR A 278 -0.05 19.04 -23.01
CA TYR A 278 -0.54 18.53 -21.74
C TYR A 278 0.62 18.08 -20.84
N PHE A 279 1.55 17.28 -21.38
CA PHE A 279 2.72 16.82 -20.62
C PHE A 279 3.59 17.99 -20.14
N ARG A 280 3.88 18.96 -21.02
CA ARG A 280 4.64 20.18 -20.65
C ARG A 280 3.95 20.97 -19.54
N GLN A 281 2.64 21.15 -19.64
CA GLN A 281 1.85 21.85 -18.63
C GLN A 281 1.82 21.09 -17.30
N MET A 282 1.77 19.74 -17.32
CA MET A 282 1.90 18.93 -16.11
C MET A 282 3.27 19.08 -15.46
N VAL A 283 4.37 19.05 -16.23
CA VAL A 283 5.73 19.25 -15.71
C VAL A 283 5.85 20.60 -15.01
N LYS A 284 5.45 21.68 -15.69
CA LYS A 284 5.45 23.03 -15.12
C LYS A 284 4.63 23.11 -13.84
N THR A 285 3.44 22.49 -13.84
CA THR A 285 2.54 22.52 -12.67
C THR A 285 3.09 21.69 -11.52
N SER A 286 3.66 20.51 -11.76
CA SER A 286 4.27 19.68 -10.72
C SER A 286 5.35 20.44 -9.98
N ILE A 287 6.24 21.12 -10.70
CA ILE A 287 7.29 21.96 -10.09
C ILE A 287 6.68 23.04 -9.18
N LEU A 288 5.65 23.74 -9.64
CA LEU A 288 4.96 24.76 -8.85
C LEU A 288 4.29 24.19 -7.61
N LEU A 289 3.61 23.05 -7.73
CA LEU A 289 2.95 22.39 -6.60
C LEU A 289 3.98 21.89 -5.57
N GLN A 290 5.11 21.36 -6.02
CA GLN A 290 6.18 20.91 -5.13
C GLN A 290 6.84 22.07 -4.40
N LYS A 291 7.00 23.22 -5.07
CA LYS A 291 7.42 24.45 -4.40
C LYS A 291 6.42 24.90 -3.33
N LYS A 292 5.12 24.93 -3.64
CA LYS A 292 4.06 25.24 -2.66
C LYS A 292 4.10 24.27 -1.46
N LYS A 293 4.31 22.97 -1.71
CA LYS A 293 4.48 21.96 -0.66
C LYS A 293 5.71 22.21 0.21
N ALA A 294 6.84 22.55 -0.40
CA ALA A 294 8.07 22.88 0.32
C ALA A 294 7.92 24.15 1.19
N GLU A 295 7.05 25.07 0.80
CA GLU A 295 6.65 26.26 1.55
C GLU A 295 5.61 25.98 2.65
N GLY A 296 5.21 24.71 2.85
CA GLY A 296 4.29 24.28 3.90
C GLY A 296 2.81 24.29 3.52
N GLN A 297 2.48 24.51 2.24
CA GLN A 297 1.11 24.37 1.75
C GLN A 297 0.76 22.88 1.50
N ASN A 298 -0.53 22.58 1.37
CA ASN A 298 -1.02 21.24 1.04
C ASN A 298 -1.77 21.25 -0.31
N PRO A 299 -1.06 21.19 -1.45
CA PRO A 299 -1.70 21.28 -2.76
C PRO A 299 -2.56 20.05 -3.05
N LEU A 300 -3.76 20.28 -3.58
CA LEU A 300 -4.78 19.25 -3.79
C LEU A 300 -4.48 18.36 -5.01
N GLY A 301 -3.89 18.94 -6.06
CA GLY A 301 -3.66 18.30 -7.35
C GLY A 301 -2.44 17.38 -7.40
N LEU A 302 -1.55 17.38 -6.39
CA LEU A 302 -0.25 16.68 -6.44
C LEU A 302 -0.37 15.18 -6.76
N LYS A 303 -1.27 14.47 -6.09
CA LYS A 303 -1.45 13.02 -6.30
C LYS A 303 -1.91 12.73 -7.73
N SER A 304 -2.98 13.39 -8.15
CA SER A 304 -3.53 13.26 -9.51
C SER A 304 -2.52 13.66 -10.58
N MET A 305 -1.74 14.71 -10.32
CA MET A 305 -0.64 15.17 -11.18
C MET A 305 0.43 14.09 -11.35
N SER A 306 0.90 13.49 -10.26
CA SER A 306 1.91 12.42 -10.31
C SER A 306 1.41 11.20 -11.10
N GLU A 307 0.18 10.76 -10.86
CA GLU A 307 -0.44 9.61 -11.55
C GLU A 307 -0.60 9.86 -13.05
N ASN A 308 -1.18 11.01 -13.45
CA ASN A 308 -1.39 11.37 -14.85
C ASN A 308 -0.07 11.60 -15.59
N MET A 309 0.90 12.25 -14.93
CA MET A 309 2.22 12.46 -15.52
C MET A 309 2.95 11.15 -15.73
N ARG A 310 2.89 10.21 -14.76
CA ARG A 310 3.48 8.87 -14.94
C ARG A 310 2.87 8.16 -16.15
N ALA A 311 1.53 8.14 -16.24
CA ALA A 311 0.83 7.53 -17.37
C ALA A 311 1.23 8.16 -18.72
N LYS A 312 1.36 9.50 -18.79
CA LYS A 312 1.77 10.18 -20.02
C LYS A 312 3.25 10.01 -20.35
N SER A 313 4.13 9.96 -19.36
CA SER A 313 5.55 9.64 -19.57
C SER A 313 5.74 8.30 -20.29
N MET A 314 4.88 7.31 -19.99
CA MET A 314 4.96 5.98 -20.64
C MET A 314 4.80 6.07 -22.16
N ARG A 315 3.98 6.99 -22.70
CA ARG A 315 3.83 7.16 -24.15
C ARG A 315 5.18 7.44 -24.81
N TYR A 316 5.91 8.43 -24.30
CA TYR A 316 7.20 8.85 -24.86
C TYR A 316 8.26 7.76 -24.73
N ILE A 317 8.28 7.10 -23.58
CA ILE A 317 9.24 6.03 -23.29
C ILE A 317 9.00 4.85 -24.22
N ARG A 318 7.75 4.39 -24.33
CA ARG A 318 7.35 3.30 -25.22
C ARG A 318 7.65 3.62 -26.67
N GLU A 319 7.34 4.82 -27.16
CA GLU A 319 7.65 5.18 -28.55
C GLU A 319 9.17 5.16 -28.85
N MET A 320 10.01 5.70 -27.96
CA MET A 320 11.48 5.61 -28.12
C MET A 320 12.01 4.18 -27.99
N ASN A 321 11.33 3.35 -27.21
CA ASN A 321 11.67 1.96 -26.98
C ASN A 321 11.26 1.10 -28.18
N ASP A 322 10.08 1.31 -28.75
CA ASP A 322 9.58 0.64 -29.95
C ASP A 322 10.51 0.91 -31.15
N LEU A 323 11.12 2.10 -31.19
CA LEU A 323 12.09 2.51 -32.22
C LEU A 323 13.54 2.16 -31.86
N HIS A 324 13.79 1.14 -31.02
CA HIS A 324 15.14 0.86 -30.51
C HIS A 324 16.16 0.44 -31.58
N ASP A 325 15.70 -0.20 -32.66
CA ASP A 325 16.51 -0.61 -33.83
C ASP A 325 16.67 0.49 -34.88
N GLU A 326 15.89 1.57 -34.77
CA GLU A 326 15.94 2.68 -35.70
C GLU A 326 17.13 3.62 -35.43
N PRO A 327 17.59 4.37 -36.46
CA PRO A 327 18.61 5.40 -36.26
C PRO A 327 18.21 6.42 -35.18
N HIS A 328 19.17 6.90 -34.40
CA HIS A 328 18.91 7.79 -33.26
C HIS A 328 18.10 9.05 -33.62
N ALA A 329 18.24 9.60 -34.82
CA ALA A 329 17.50 10.78 -35.28
C ALA A 329 15.98 10.53 -35.48
N VAL A 330 15.61 9.26 -35.71
CA VAL A 330 14.23 8.77 -35.79
C VAL A 330 13.77 8.42 -34.38
N ARG A 331 14.52 7.56 -33.68
CA ARG A 331 14.20 7.06 -32.33
C ARG A 331 13.93 8.17 -31.31
N PHE A 332 14.78 9.18 -31.23
CA PHE A 332 14.65 10.27 -30.24
C PHE A 332 13.87 11.47 -30.75
N ARG A 333 13.19 11.35 -31.90
CA ARG A 333 12.44 12.44 -32.52
C ARG A 333 11.36 12.99 -31.61
N ILE A 334 10.65 12.13 -30.88
CA ILE A 334 9.51 12.55 -30.05
C ILE A 334 9.93 13.45 -28.87
N VAL A 335 11.16 13.32 -28.37
CA VAL A 335 11.68 14.12 -27.24
C VAL A 335 12.70 15.18 -27.67
N LYS A 336 12.86 15.43 -28.98
CA LYS A 336 13.92 16.30 -29.50
C LYS A 336 13.84 17.74 -28.96
N ASP A 337 12.62 18.23 -28.70
CA ASP A 337 12.36 19.61 -28.29
C ASP A 337 12.06 19.73 -26.78
N PHE A 338 12.28 18.65 -26.02
CA PHE A 338 11.97 18.64 -24.59
C PHE A 338 13.01 19.40 -23.77
N THR A 339 12.57 20.10 -22.73
CA THR A 339 13.46 20.79 -21.79
C THR A 339 14.16 19.80 -20.83
N PRO A 340 15.22 20.20 -20.11
CA PRO A 340 15.83 19.35 -19.10
C PRO A 340 14.84 18.87 -18.02
N GLU A 341 13.91 19.71 -17.59
CA GLU A 341 12.87 19.34 -16.61
C GLU A 341 11.92 18.28 -17.18
N GLU A 342 11.51 18.44 -18.44
CA GLU A 342 10.64 17.47 -19.11
C GLU A 342 11.34 16.11 -19.25
N LEU A 343 12.61 16.09 -19.64
CA LEU A 343 13.43 14.88 -19.71
C LEU A 343 13.65 14.26 -18.32
N TYR A 344 13.85 15.07 -17.28
CA TYR A 344 13.94 14.62 -15.89
C TYR A 344 12.66 13.85 -15.48
N TYR A 345 11.49 14.41 -15.77
CA TYR A 345 10.21 13.75 -15.45
C TYR A 345 9.92 12.53 -16.33
N LEU A 346 10.49 12.42 -17.53
CA LEU A 346 10.49 11.15 -18.26
C LEU A 346 11.36 10.10 -17.54
N ILE A 347 12.54 10.49 -17.07
CA ILE A 347 13.46 9.58 -16.36
C ILE A 347 12.82 9.03 -15.07
N VAL A 348 12.38 9.90 -14.15
CA VAL A 348 11.92 9.45 -12.83
C VAL A 348 10.60 8.70 -12.88
N ASN A 349 9.75 8.98 -13.87
CA ASN A 349 8.51 8.22 -14.06
C ASN A 349 8.73 6.95 -14.90
N GLY A 350 9.89 6.80 -15.56
CA GLY A 350 10.20 5.76 -16.52
C GLY A 350 10.93 4.54 -16.01
N GLN A 351 11.21 4.45 -14.70
CA GLN A 351 12.09 3.43 -14.13
C GLN A 351 11.79 1.99 -14.58
N GLU A 352 10.52 1.62 -14.69
CA GLU A 352 10.10 0.25 -14.99
C GLU A 352 10.31 -0.14 -16.46
N GLU A 353 10.29 0.82 -17.39
CA GLU A 353 10.27 0.55 -18.83
C GLU A 353 11.47 1.13 -19.59
N LEU A 354 12.26 2.03 -18.99
CA LEU A 354 13.38 2.67 -19.68
C LEU A 354 14.48 1.68 -20.05
N TYR A 355 14.78 1.58 -21.34
CA TYR A 355 15.94 0.83 -21.80
C TYR A 355 17.21 1.58 -21.40
N THR A 356 18.30 0.83 -21.15
CA THR A 356 19.62 1.45 -20.97
C THR A 356 19.96 2.36 -22.14
N SER A 357 19.74 1.91 -23.38
CA SER A 357 20.02 2.71 -24.59
C SER A 357 19.09 3.92 -24.77
N SER A 358 17.89 3.90 -24.18
CA SER A 358 16.97 5.05 -24.13
C SER A 358 17.39 6.05 -23.04
N TYR A 359 17.90 5.56 -21.90
CA TYR A 359 18.39 6.39 -20.81
C TYR A 359 19.73 7.05 -21.15
N THR A 360 20.74 6.28 -21.57
CA THR A 360 22.07 6.74 -21.97
C THR A 360 22.66 5.86 -23.06
N ASN A 361 23.44 6.45 -23.99
CA ASN A 361 24.13 5.67 -25.01
C ASN A 361 25.45 6.34 -25.45
N ALA A 362 26.27 5.58 -26.18
CA ALA A 362 27.58 6.03 -26.66
C ALA A 362 27.48 7.28 -27.56
N ALA A 363 26.36 7.45 -28.28
CA ALA A 363 26.08 8.60 -29.13
C ALA A 363 25.57 9.83 -28.36
N LYS A 364 25.40 9.73 -27.04
CA LYS A 364 24.88 10.82 -26.17
C LYS A 364 23.49 11.31 -26.56
N MET A 365 22.66 10.41 -27.07
CA MET A 365 21.29 10.70 -27.50
C MET A 365 20.23 10.27 -26.48
N GLY A 366 20.60 9.52 -25.44
CA GLY A 366 19.65 9.07 -24.41
C GLY A 366 19.08 10.24 -23.60
N LEU A 367 17.99 9.98 -22.87
CA LEU A 367 17.29 10.98 -22.06
C LEU A 367 18.22 11.70 -21.07
N TYR A 368 19.03 10.96 -20.32
CA TYR A 368 19.97 11.54 -19.35
C TYR A 368 21.04 12.38 -20.05
N ASP A 369 21.59 11.87 -21.17
CA ASP A 369 22.62 12.56 -21.93
C ASP A 369 22.09 13.89 -22.48
N GLN A 370 20.91 13.87 -23.12
CA GLN A 370 20.26 15.06 -23.68
C GLN A 370 19.83 16.05 -22.59
N MET A 371 19.35 15.55 -21.46
CA MET A 371 18.98 16.38 -20.30
C MET A 371 20.19 17.18 -19.82
N MET A 372 21.33 16.52 -19.60
CA MET A 372 22.56 17.20 -19.15
C MET A 372 23.12 18.13 -20.23
N LEU A 373 23.14 17.71 -21.51
CA LEU A 373 23.64 18.54 -22.61
C LEU A 373 22.82 19.82 -22.86
N ARG A 374 21.50 19.78 -22.60
CA ARG A 374 20.61 20.93 -22.78
C ARG A 374 20.66 21.89 -21.60
N MET A 375 21.17 21.48 -20.46
CA MET A 375 21.40 22.35 -19.30
C MET A 375 22.53 23.36 -19.59
N LYS A 376 22.29 24.64 -19.26
CA LYS A 376 23.26 25.73 -19.43
C LYS A 376 23.37 26.56 -18.14
N PRO A 377 24.43 26.37 -17.32
CA PRO A 377 25.50 25.36 -17.44
C PRO A 377 25.00 23.94 -17.14
N SER A 378 25.72 22.92 -17.62
CA SER A 378 25.41 21.51 -17.39
C SER A 378 25.72 21.07 -15.96
N ARG A 379 25.02 21.64 -14.96
CA ARG A 379 25.20 21.35 -13.54
C ARG A 379 23.98 20.64 -12.95
N GLY A 380 24.23 19.52 -12.27
CA GLY A 380 23.19 18.70 -11.63
C GLY A 380 22.49 19.40 -10.46
N ASP A 381 23.20 20.23 -9.69
CA ASP A 381 22.59 21.01 -8.60
C ASP A 381 21.54 22.00 -9.12
N SER A 382 21.84 22.65 -10.24
CA SER A 382 20.96 23.60 -10.92
C SER A 382 19.72 22.89 -11.46
N LEU A 383 19.87 21.69 -12.04
CA LEU A 383 18.74 20.87 -12.49
C LEU A 383 17.80 20.53 -11.32
N LEU A 384 18.36 20.08 -10.18
CA LEU A 384 17.54 19.72 -9.02
C LEU A 384 16.81 20.92 -8.43
N MET A 385 17.40 22.12 -8.48
CA MET A 385 16.72 23.35 -8.11
C MET A 385 15.54 23.68 -9.05
N LEU A 386 15.71 23.50 -10.36
CA LEU A 386 14.64 23.74 -11.35
C LEU A 386 13.42 22.86 -11.09
N VAL A 387 13.64 21.59 -10.73
CA VAL A 387 12.55 20.65 -10.42
C VAL A 387 12.12 20.66 -8.95
N SER A 388 12.57 21.64 -8.15
CA SER A 388 12.27 21.76 -6.72
C SER A 388 12.58 20.50 -5.91
N PHE A 389 13.65 19.78 -6.29
CA PHE A 389 14.05 18.49 -5.74
C PHE A 389 12.94 17.41 -5.78
N ASP A 390 11.94 17.56 -6.63
CA ASP A 390 10.88 16.55 -6.75
C ASP A 390 11.46 15.21 -7.20
N LYS A 391 11.12 14.12 -6.51
CA LYS A 391 11.60 12.76 -6.77
C LYS A 391 13.14 12.65 -6.90
N PHE A 392 13.92 13.53 -6.26
CA PHE A 392 15.38 13.52 -6.44
C PHE A 392 16.04 12.21 -6.01
N LYS A 393 15.52 11.52 -4.98
CA LYS A 393 16.02 10.21 -4.56
C LYS A 393 15.83 9.15 -5.64
N LYS A 394 14.64 9.15 -6.26
CA LYS A 394 14.35 8.32 -7.43
C LYS A 394 15.34 8.58 -8.56
N PHE A 395 15.59 9.84 -8.87
CA PHE A 395 16.57 10.24 -9.89
C PHE A 395 17.99 9.75 -9.56
N ILE A 396 18.44 9.90 -8.31
CA ILE A 396 19.75 9.41 -7.87
C ILE A 396 19.84 7.88 -7.96
N ALA A 397 18.77 7.18 -7.63
CA ALA A 397 18.70 5.73 -7.78
C ALA A 397 18.74 5.28 -9.24
N MET A 398 18.06 6.01 -10.14
CA MET A 398 18.17 5.81 -11.59
C MET A 398 19.60 6.05 -12.08
N ALA A 399 20.22 7.18 -11.69
CA ALA A 399 21.59 7.48 -12.06
C ALA A 399 22.58 6.42 -11.54
N ALA A 400 22.35 5.87 -10.35
CA ALA A 400 23.15 4.76 -9.82
C ALA A 400 22.95 3.47 -10.64
N GLY A 401 21.70 3.09 -10.93
CA GLY A 401 21.36 1.89 -11.68
C GLY A 401 21.90 1.89 -13.13
N PHE A 402 21.84 3.05 -13.79
CA PHE A 402 22.37 3.25 -15.14
C PHE A 402 23.83 3.72 -15.17
N ASN A 403 24.55 3.66 -14.03
CA ASN A 403 25.97 4.00 -13.92
C ASN A 403 26.34 5.41 -14.42
N THR A 404 25.44 6.38 -14.23
CA THR A 404 25.67 7.80 -14.52
C THR A 404 25.78 8.67 -13.27
N LEU A 405 25.65 8.10 -12.07
CA LEU A 405 25.69 8.84 -10.80
C LEU A 405 27.01 9.61 -10.62
N ASP A 406 28.16 8.98 -10.86
CA ASP A 406 29.46 9.65 -10.74
C ASP A 406 29.58 10.85 -11.70
N ASN A 407 29.12 10.69 -12.94
CA ASN A 407 29.05 11.78 -13.91
C ASN A 407 28.13 12.92 -13.44
N PHE A 408 26.98 12.58 -12.87
CA PHE A 408 26.03 13.55 -12.35
C PHE A 408 26.60 14.32 -11.14
N LEU A 409 27.20 13.62 -10.17
CA LEU A 409 27.79 14.24 -8.98
C LEU A 409 29.00 15.13 -9.32
N LYS A 410 29.80 14.76 -10.33
CA LYS A 410 30.92 15.59 -10.82
C LYS A 410 30.50 16.84 -11.57
N SER A 411 29.23 16.93 -11.97
CA SER A 411 28.69 18.11 -12.66
C SER A 411 28.36 19.27 -11.72
N MET A 412 28.38 19.05 -10.40
CA MET A 412 28.07 20.06 -9.39
C MET A 412 29.28 20.34 -8.47
N ASP A 413 29.18 21.38 -7.65
CA ASP A 413 30.19 21.67 -6.64
C ASP A 413 30.34 20.49 -5.66
N PRO A 414 31.57 20.11 -5.23
CA PRO A 414 31.77 19.00 -4.30
C PRO A 414 30.97 19.11 -2.99
N GLU A 415 30.77 20.32 -2.45
CA GLU A 415 29.97 20.51 -1.24
C GLU A 415 28.49 20.21 -1.50
N ASN A 416 27.96 20.65 -2.64
CA ASN A 416 26.59 20.36 -3.06
C ASN A 416 26.38 18.87 -3.33
N ALA A 417 27.35 18.20 -3.98
CA ALA A 417 27.30 16.75 -4.21
C ALA A 417 27.26 15.98 -2.89
N ASN A 418 28.12 16.33 -1.93
CA ASN A 418 28.13 15.71 -0.61
C ASN A 418 26.81 15.95 0.13
N TYR A 419 26.30 17.18 0.12
CA TYR A 419 25.03 17.53 0.76
C TYR A 419 23.84 16.78 0.13
N LEU A 420 23.82 16.64 -1.19
CA LEU A 420 22.81 15.87 -1.91
C LEU A 420 22.82 14.40 -1.46
N MET A 421 24.00 13.80 -1.33
CA MET A 421 24.14 12.42 -0.87
C MET A 421 23.77 12.25 0.61
N VAL A 422 23.97 13.27 1.45
CA VAL A 422 23.40 13.31 2.81
C VAL A 422 21.87 13.32 2.74
N LYS A 423 21.28 14.18 1.92
CA LYS A 423 19.81 14.27 1.78
C LYS A 423 19.20 12.98 1.22
N PHE A 424 19.92 12.31 0.32
CA PHE A 424 19.52 11.05 -0.28
C PHE A 424 19.21 9.98 0.77
N VAL A 425 20.03 9.88 1.82
CA VAL A 425 19.87 8.90 2.90
C VAL A 425 19.14 9.43 4.13
N ARG A 426 18.52 10.62 4.07
CA ARG A 426 17.82 11.24 5.21
C ARG A 426 16.32 11.24 5.02
N SER A 427 15.62 11.29 6.17
CA SER A 427 14.17 11.43 6.26
C SER A 427 13.40 10.33 5.51
N LEU A 428 13.98 9.14 5.40
CA LEU A 428 13.35 7.95 4.80
C LEU A 428 12.13 7.48 5.60
N GLU A 429 12.04 7.88 6.87
CA GLU A 429 10.91 7.58 7.75
C GLU A 429 9.72 8.52 7.58
N LYS A 430 9.87 9.61 6.82
CA LYS A 430 8.83 10.61 6.59
C LYS A 430 8.03 10.38 5.32
N THR A 431 8.42 9.40 4.51
CA THR A 431 7.67 8.99 3.32
C THR A 431 6.49 8.10 3.71
N GLU A 432 5.41 8.13 2.93
CA GLU A 432 4.26 7.28 3.17
C GLU A 432 4.60 5.81 2.86
N ASP A 433 5.25 5.55 1.73
CA ASP A 433 5.73 4.25 1.28
C ASP A 433 7.22 3.99 1.59
N LEU A 434 7.72 2.84 1.16
CA LEU A 434 9.11 2.40 1.31
C LEU A 434 9.99 2.71 0.10
N GLU A 435 9.45 3.35 -0.94
CA GLU A 435 10.10 3.51 -2.23
C GLU A 435 11.47 4.17 -2.05
N ASP A 436 11.52 5.28 -1.31
CA ASP A 436 12.76 6.01 -0.99
C ASP A 436 13.80 5.12 -0.28
N ALA A 437 13.38 4.30 0.69
CA ALA A 437 14.29 3.45 1.46
C ALA A 437 14.84 2.30 0.59
N VAL A 438 13.98 1.74 -0.27
CA VAL A 438 14.36 0.71 -1.25
C VAL A 438 15.32 1.29 -2.29
N ASP A 439 15.02 2.47 -2.83
CA ASP A 439 15.87 3.18 -3.79
C ASP A 439 17.26 3.49 -3.20
N VAL A 440 17.33 3.86 -1.92
CA VAL A 440 18.59 3.98 -1.19
C VAL A 440 19.31 2.64 -1.11
N ALA A 441 18.67 1.58 -0.59
CA ALA A 441 19.30 0.26 -0.48
C ALA A 441 19.85 -0.26 -1.82
N ASN A 442 19.08 -0.07 -2.90
CA ASN A 442 19.43 -0.42 -4.27
C ASN A 442 20.64 0.36 -4.81
N SER A 443 20.68 1.67 -4.53
CA SER A 443 21.76 2.54 -5.01
C SER A 443 23.11 2.15 -4.42
N PHE A 444 23.15 1.73 -3.16
CA PHE A 444 24.38 1.29 -2.49
C PHE A 444 25.06 0.11 -3.20
N GLY A 445 24.29 -0.86 -3.70
CA GLY A 445 24.82 -1.98 -4.47
C GLY A 445 25.41 -1.58 -5.83
N SER A 446 25.22 -0.32 -6.25
CA SER A 446 25.66 0.21 -7.56
C SER A 446 26.72 1.30 -7.46
N ILE A 447 27.00 1.82 -6.26
CA ILE A 447 28.08 2.80 -6.05
C ILE A 447 29.42 2.05 -5.99
N ARG A 448 30.38 2.50 -6.81
CA ARG A 448 31.74 1.92 -6.86
C ARG A 448 32.79 2.71 -6.08
N ASP A 449 32.52 3.97 -5.74
CA ASP A 449 33.45 4.81 -4.98
C ASP A 449 33.45 4.41 -3.49
N PRO A 450 34.57 3.85 -2.96
CA PRO A 450 34.66 3.43 -1.58
C PRO A 450 34.49 4.58 -0.58
N LYS A 451 34.97 5.79 -0.91
CA LYS A 451 34.86 6.96 -0.02
C LYS A 451 33.42 7.39 0.13
N LEU A 452 32.68 7.42 -0.99
CA LEU A 452 31.25 7.73 -0.97
C LEU A 452 30.46 6.66 -0.20
N LEU A 453 30.78 5.37 -0.38
CA LEU A 453 30.15 4.29 0.38
C LEU A 453 30.36 4.44 1.89
N ASP A 454 31.60 4.70 2.34
CA ASP A 454 31.93 4.88 3.76
C ASP A 454 31.23 6.12 4.33
N PHE A 455 31.18 7.20 3.56
CA PHE A 455 30.44 8.40 3.92
C PHE A 455 28.95 8.10 4.15
N LEU A 456 28.29 7.45 3.18
CA LEU A 456 26.87 7.13 3.28
C LEU A 456 26.57 6.15 4.44
N ARG A 457 27.46 5.18 4.71
CA ARG A 457 27.37 4.31 5.90
C ARG A 457 27.38 5.13 7.19
N SER A 458 28.24 6.14 7.27
CA SER A 458 28.32 7.01 8.44
C SER A 458 27.03 7.83 8.62
N GLU A 459 26.45 8.33 7.52
CA GLU A 459 25.19 9.10 7.56
C GLU A 459 24.00 8.24 7.97
N VAL A 460 23.92 6.99 7.49
CA VAL A 460 22.87 6.04 7.91
C VAL A 460 22.95 5.76 9.40
N LYS A 461 24.16 5.57 9.95
CA LYS A 461 24.37 5.42 11.40
C LYS A 461 23.94 6.66 12.19
N LYS A 462 24.25 7.86 11.70
CA LYS A 462 23.81 9.11 12.34
C LYS A 462 22.28 9.22 12.36
N ASN A 463 21.62 8.86 11.26
CA ASN A 463 20.15 8.88 11.20
C ASN A 463 19.52 7.84 12.11
N LEU A 464 20.10 6.64 12.22
CA LEU A 464 19.68 5.63 13.18
C LEU A 464 19.70 6.18 14.62
N VAL A 465 20.83 6.79 15.04
CA VAL A 465 20.93 7.42 16.37
C VAL A 465 19.86 8.50 16.57
N PHE A 466 19.60 9.32 15.54
CA PHE A 466 18.60 10.37 15.59
C PHE A 466 17.18 9.84 15.78
N VAL A 467 16.74 8.86 14.97
CA VAL A 467 15.38 8.29 15.07
C VAL A 467 15.19 7.48 16.35
N THR A 468 16.24 6.81 16.85
CA THR A 468 16.22 6.14 18.15
C THR A 468 16.01 7.13 19.29
N GLY A 469 16.72 8.27 19.27
CA GLY A 469 16.51 9.35 20.23
C GLY A 469 15.09 9.95 20.18
N LYS A 470 14.44 9.91 19.02
CA LYS A 470 13.04 10.35 18.82
C LYS A 470 11.99 9.28 19.11
N LYS A 471 12.40 8.03 19.37
CA LYS A 471 11.51 6.86 19.51
C LYS A 471 10.61 6.66 18.28
N ASP A 472 11.08 7.03 17.09
CA ASP A 472 10.36 6.86 15.83
C ASP A 472 10.51 5.41 15.36
N LYS A 473 9.52 4.56 15.69
CA LYS A 473 9.56 3.11 15.41
C LYS A 473 9.84 2.81 13.93
N ARG A 474 9.14 3.50 13.02
CA ARG A 474 9.32 3.33 11.56
C ARG A 474 10.74 3.69 11.15
N GLY A 475 11.26 4.81 11.64
CA GLY A 475 12.62 5.23 11.37
C GLY A 475 13.65 4.25 11.89
N ILE A 476 13.51 3.78 13.13
CA ILE A 476 14.40 2.80 13.73
C ILE A 476 14.49 1.57 12.83
N THR A 477 13.36 0.98 12.45
CA THR A 477 13.32 -0.17 11.55
C THR A 477 14.05 0.11 10.23
N ILE A 478 13.73 1.22 9.54
CA ILE A 478 14.35 1.55 8.26
C ILE A 478 15.88 1.66 8.38
N TYR A 479 16.38 2.46 9.32
CA TYR A 479 17.82 2.70 9.42
C TYR A 479 18.59 1.52 10.05
N GLU A 480 17.97 0.71 10.91
CA GLU A 480 18.59 -0.54 11.40
C GLU A 480 18.77 -1.56 10.28
N LEU A 481 17.75 -1.70 9.42
CA LEU A 481 17.81 -2.56 8.24
C LEU A 481 18.91 -2.07 7.28
N LEU A 482 18.90 -0.78 6.92
CA LEU A 482 19.93 -0.20 6.05
C LEU A 482 21.33 -0.37 6.64
N ASN A 483 21.52 -0.06 7.93
CA ASN A 483 22.82 -0.21 8.59
C ASN A 483 23.29 -1.68 8.61
N SER A 484 22.38 -2.63 8.83
CA SER A 484 22.69 -4.06 8.81
C SER A 484 23.07 -4.53 7.41
N ILE A 485 22.29 -4.13 6.41
CA ILE A 485 22.57 -4.39 4.99
C ILE A 485 23.93 -3.82 4.58
N PHE A 486 24.29 -2.61 5.01
CA PHE A 486 25.55 -1.99 4.62
C PHE A 486 26.77 -2.53 5.37
N THR A 487 26.60 -2.99 6.61
CA THR A 487 27.69 -3.57 7.39
C THR A 487 27.99 -4.99 6.92
N GLU A 488 26.96 -5.83 6.82
CA GLU A 488 27.10 -7.26 6.49
C GLU A 488 27.16 -7.53 4.98
N GLY A 489 26.51 -6.70 4.16
CA GLY A 489 26.48 -6.84 2.69
C GLY A 489 27.81 -6.48 1.99
N SER A 490 28.83 -6.15 2.77
CA SER A 490 30.20 -5.98 2.28
C SER A 490 30.96 -7.30 2.13
N GLY A 491 30.49 -8.37 2.76
CA GLY A 491 31.03 -9.72 2.60
C GLY A 491 30.46 -10.42 1.36
N ASN A 492 31.34 -10.99 0.54
CA ASN A 492 30.96 -11.74 -0.67
C ASN A 492 30.85 -13.26 -0.43
N ASP A 493 30.78 -13.70 0.83
CA ASP A 493 30.81 -15.12 1.22
C ASP A 493 29.51 -15.59 1.89
N SER A 494 29.37 -16.91 2.01
CA SER A 494 28.16 -17.54 2.58
C SER A 494 27.97 -17.22 4.07
N THR A 495 29.05 -16.93 4.80
CA THR A 495 28.99 -16.58 6.23
C THR A 495 28.35 -15.22 6.42
N ALA A 496 28.79 -14.20 5.67
CA ALA A 496 28.23 -12.86 5.72
C ALA A 496 26.74 -12.84 5.36
N ALA A 497 26.35 -13.57 4.30
CA ALA A 497 24.95 -13.66 3.90
C ALA A 497 24.07 -14.39 4.93
N SER A 498 24.60 -15.44 5.59
CA SER A 498 23.87 -16.15 6.66
C SER A 498 23.73 -15.30 7.93
N ASN A 499 24.77 -14.54 8.29
CA ASN A 499 24.74 -13.60 9.41
C ASN A 499 23.70 -12.49 9.17
N MET A 500 23.67 -11.95 7.95
CA MET A 500 22.66 -10.97 7.55
C MET A 500 21.24 -11.54 7.67
N ALA A 501 20.98 -12.72 7.10
CA ALA A 501 19.66 -13.36 7.18
C ALA A 501 19.24 -13.56 8.64
N SER A 502 20.13 -14.11 9.47
CA SER A 502 19.87 -14.36 10.89
C SER A 502 19.57 -13.08 11.66
N LYS A 503 20.36 -12.02 11.45
CA LYS A 503 20.18 -10.72 12.11
C LYS A 503 18.86 -10.05 11.71
N LEU A 504 18.42 -10.26 10.47
CA LEU A 504 17.18 -9.73 9.93
C LEU A 504 15.97 -10.66 10.14
N SER A 505 16.17 -11.79 10.84
CA SER A 505 15.14 -12.84 11.01
C SER A 505 14.54 -13.30 9.68
N LEU A 506 15.36 -13.34 8.62
CA LEU A 506 14.98 -13.80 7.30
C LEU A 506 15.31 -15.28 7.09
N PRO A 507 14.56 -15.98 6.23
CA PRO A 507 15.01 -17.23 5.63
C PRO A 507 16.38 -17.07 4.95
N PRO A 508 17.11 -18.17 4.69
CA PRO A 508 18.39 -18.12 4.02
C PRO A 508 18.33 -17.32 2.71
N ILE A 509 19.18 -16.31 2.56
CA ILE A 509 19.26 -15.48 1.35
C ILE A 509 20.35 -15.95 0.36
N ASN A 510 21.27 -16.77 0.85
CA ASN A 510 22.42 -17.30 0.13
C ASN A 510 22.15 -18.61 -0.61
N TYR A 511 21.09 -19.32 -0.30
CA TYR A 511 20.69 -20.50 -1.05
C TYR A 511 19.18 -20.71 -1.09
N VAL A 512 18.73 -21.51 -2.05
CA VAL A 512 17.39 -22.12 -2.04
C VAL A 512 17.55 -23.60 -1.77
N GLU A 513 16.83 -24.10 -0.76
CA GLU A 513 16.83 -25.52 -0.43
C GLU A 513 16.16 -26.32 -1.54
N TYR A 514 16.81 -27.40 -1.99
CA TYR A 514 16.27 -28.22 -3.06
C TYR A 514 14.87 -28.73 -2.73
N ASN A 515 14.62 -29.15 -1.48
CA ASN A 515 13.32 -29.70 -1.07
C ASN A 515 12.14 -28.72 -1.16
N THR A 516 12.41 -27.43 -1.37
CA THR A 516 11.36 -26.41 -1.56
C THR A 516 10.96 -26.22 -3.03
N LEU A 517 11.66 -26.86 -3.97
CA LEU A 517 11.45 -26.73 -5.41
C LEU A 517 10.46 -27.77 -6.00
N PRO A 518 10.48 -29.06 -5.60
CA PRO A 518 9.53 -30.03 -6.11
C PRO A 518 8.09 -29.74 -5.68
N SER A 519 7.16 -30.04 -6.59
CA SER A 519 5.73 -30.22 -6.26
C SER A 519 5.51 -31.49 -5.42
N ASP A 520 4.27 -31.73 -5.00
CA ASP A 520 3.84 -32.94 -4.28
C ASP A 520 4.16 -34.24 -5.04
N SER A 521 4.31 -34.16 -6.36
CA SER A 521 4.75 -35.29 -7.21
C SER A 521 6.25 -35.60 -7.13
N GLY A 522 7.03 -34.82 -6.36
CA GLY A 522 8.48 -34.90 -6.29
C GLY A 522 9.20 -34.35 -7.54
N ARG A 523 8.47 -33.69 -8.44
CA ARG A 523 8.97 -33.09 -9.69
C ARG A 523 9.09 -31.58 -9.57
N VAL A 524 10.21 -31.04 -10.03
CA VAL A 524 10.42 -29.59 -10.16
C VAL A 524 9.83 -29.12 -11.49
N TYR A 525 8.96 -28.11 -11.43
CA TYR A 525 8.37 -27.48 -12.61
C TYR A 525 8.94 -26.08 -12.82
N GLN A 526 9.27 -25.76 -14.06
CA GLN A 526 9.80 -24.47 -14.46
C GLN A 526 9.02 -23.90 -15.64
N GLN A 527 8.91 -22.56 -15.69
CA GLN A 527 8.32 -21.85 -16.82
C GLN A 527 9.31 -20.82 -17.37
N VAL A 528 9.52 -20.85 -18.68
CA VAL A 528 10.44 -19.96 -19.40
C VAL A 528 9.66 -19.17 -20.44
N PHE A 529 9.81 -17.85 -20.39
CA PHE A 529 9.09 -16.90 -21.24
C PHE A 529 9.98 -16.43 -22.39
N PHE A 530 9.54 -16.67 -23.62
CA PHE A 530 10.13 -16.16 -24.86
C PHE A 530 9.14 -15.30 -25.64
N TYR A 531 9.64 -14.44 -26.51
CA TYR A 531 8.84 -13.43 -27.21
C TYR A 531 9.11 -13.42 -28.71
N GLY A 532 8.16 -12.89 -29.47
CA GLY A 532 8.13 -13.00 -30.94
C GLY A 532 9.11 -12.13 -31.73
N ASP A 533 9.94 -11.34 -31.03
CA ASP A 533 10.96 -10.48 -31.62
C ASP A 533 12.24 -11.26 -32.02
N GLU A 534 13.15 -10.62 -32.77
CA GLU A 534 14.38 -11.28 -33.26
C GLU A 534 15.26 -11.81 -32.11
N ASP A 535 15.34 -11.09 -30.99
CA ASP A 535 16.12 -11.51 -29.83
C ASP A 535 15.47 -12.72 -29.13
N GLY A 536 14.14 -12.76 -29.04
CA GLY A 536 13.38 -13.85 -28.46
C GLY A 536 13.51 -15.14 -29.26
N LEU A 537 13.45 -15.07 -30.59
CA LEU A 537 13.75 -16.22 -31.46
C LEU A 537 15.18 -16.72 -31.27
N SER A 538 16.15 -15.82 -31.29
CA SER A 538 17.58 -16.11 -31.10
C SER A 538 17.87 -16.70 -29.71
N SER A 539 17.27 -16.13 -28.67
CA SER A 539 17.35 -16.57 -27.28
C SER A 539 16.72 -17.95 -27.10
N TYR A 540 15.59 -18.22 -27.73
CA TYR A 540 14.95 -19.54 -27.71
C TYR A 540 15.85 -20.59 -28.36
N GLN A 541 16.36 -20.32 -29.57
CA GLN A 541 17.26 -21.26 -30.27
C GLN A 541 18.50 -21.58 -29.43
N SER A 542 19.11 -20.56 -28.83
CA SER A 542 20.28 -20.72 -28.00
C SER A 542 19.97 -21.44 -26.68
N PHE A 543 18.81 -21.15 -26.07
CA PHE A 543 18.31 -21.86 -24.90
C PHE A 543 18.11 -23.36 -25.15
N MET A 544 17.54 -23.74 -26.30
CA MET A 544 17.35 -25.14 -26.67
C MET A 544 18.67 -25.92 -26.78
N GLY A 545 19.79 -25.24 -27.05
CA GLY A 545 21.13 -25.83 -27.07
C GLY A 545 21.61 -26.40 -25.73
N ASN A 546 20.98 -26.01 -24.61
CA ASN A 546 21.37 -26.46 -23.26
C ASN A 546 20.87 -27.88 -22.91
N PHE A 547 20.02 -28.49 -23.73
CA PHE A 547 19.29 -29.71 -23.38
C PHE A 547 19.65 -30.90 -24.27
N PRO A 548 20.83 -31.52 -24.08
CA PRO A 548 21.25 -32.66 -24.90
C PRO A 548 20.35 -33.88 -24.67
N GLY A 549 20.01 -34.59 -25.76
CA GLY A 549 19.14 -35.78 -25.74
C GLY A 549 19.64 -36.93 -24.86
N SER A 550 20.92 -36.91 -24.47
CA SER A 550 21.51 -37.89 -23.54
C SER A 550 21.00 -37.77 -22.10
N SER A 551 20.39 -36.63 -21.74
CA SER A 551 19.93 -36.29 -20.39
C SER A 551 18.53 -35.66 -20.35
N TRP A 552 17.97 -35.33 -21.52
CA TRP A 552 16.68 -34.64 -21.66
C TRP A 552 15.85 -35.25 -22.79
N SER A 553 14.54 -35.27 -22.61
CA SER A 553 13.55 -35.54 -23.64
C SER A 553 12.81 -34.26 -23.97
N ILE A 554 12.54 -34.01 -25.26
CA ILE A 554 11.93 -32.76 -25.73
C ILE A 554 10.73 -33.10 -26.60
N SER A 555 9.57 -32.53 -26.26
CA SER A 555 8.34 -32.59 -27.05
C SER A 555 7.81 -31.19 -27.30
N LYS A 556 7.39 -30.90 -28.53
CA LYS A 556 6.90 -29.58 -28.94
C LYS A 556 5.49 -29.69 -29.50
N ASN A 557 4.62 -28.76 -29.14
CA ASN A 557 3.30 -28.60 -29.76
C ASN A 557 3.22 -27.24 -30.50
N ALA A 558 2.00 -26.76 -30.78
CA ALA A 558 1.78 -25.51 -31.49
C ALA A 558 2.17 -24.25 -30.69
N PHE A 559 2.22 -24.31 -29.36
CA PHE A 559 2.34 -23.14 -28.47
C PHE A 559 3.55 -23.19 -27.53
N TRP A 560 4.02 -24.38 -27.13
CA TRP A 560 5.17 -24.51 -26.23
C TRP A 560 5.99 -25.76 -26.51
N THR A 561 7.17 -25.78 -25.89
CA THR A 561 8.06 -26.92 -25.80
C THR A 561 8.14 -27.39 -24.36
N THR A 562 7.97 -28.70 -24.16
CA THR A 562 8.16 -29.38 -22.88
C THR A 562 9.50 -30.11 -22.92
N ILE A 563 10.36 -29.80 -21.95
CA ILE A 563 11.69 -30.38 -21.80
C ILE A 563 11.72 -31.14 -20.48
N THR A 564 11.94 -32.45 -20.52
CA THR A 564 11.85 -33.32 -19.34
C THR A 564 13.17 -34.02 -19.09
N SER A 565 13.67 -33.99 -17.85
CA SER A 565 14.89 -34.70 -17.50
C SER A 565 14.69 -36.22 -17.60
N THR A 566 15.66 -36.90 -18.22
CA THR A 566 15.71 -38.38 -18.28
C THR A 566 16.75 -38.96 -17.32
N LYS A 567 17.62 -38.10 -16.76
CA LYS A 567 18.66 -38.46 -15.79
C LYS A 567 18.71 -37.46 -14.62
N GLY A 568 18.94 -37.97 -13.42
CA GLY A 568 18.99 -37.17 -12.20
C GLY A 568 17.59 -36.99 -11.59
N LYS A 569 17.38 -35.90 -10.87
CA LYS A 569 16.09 -35.59 -10.28
C LYS A 569 15.04 -35.22 -11.35
N PRO A 570 13.75 -35.57 -11.14
CA PRO A 570 12.69 -35.23 -12.09
C PRO A 570 12.48 -33.72 -12.19
N THR A 571 12.72 -33.18 -13.38
CA THR A 571 12.56 -31.75 -13.70
C THR A 571 11.83 -31.63 -15.03
N THR A 572 10.89 -30.69 -15.12
CA THR A 572 10.17 -30.37 -16.36
C THR A 572 10.14 -28.87 -16.57
N ILE A 573 10.55 -28.45 -17.76
CA ILE A 573 10.59 -27.06 -18.17
C ILE A 573 9.55 -26.88 -19.27
N TYR A 574 8.66 -25.91 -19.07
CA TYR A 574 7.73 -25.44 -20.08
C TYR A 574 8.23 -24.12 -20.64
N ALA A 575 8.59 -24.10 -21.93
CA ALA A 575 9.04 -22.91 -22.63
C ALA A 575 8.02 -22.58 -23.72
N ASN A 576 7.35 -21.43 -23.64
CA ASN A 576 6.47 -21.02 -24.73
C ASN A 576 7.30 -20.80 -26.02
N LEU A 577 6.67 -21.01 -27.16
CA LEU A 577 7.31 -20.73 -28.44
C LEU A 577 7.30 -19.21 -28.68
N PRO A 578 8.41 -18.65 -29.19
CA PRO A 578 8.45 -17.26 -29.64
C PRO A 578 7.73 -17.13 -31.00
N LEU A 579 6.41 -17.29 -30.99
CA LEU A 579 5.58 -17.05 -32.18
C LEU A 579 5.67 -15.57 -32.57
N LYS A 580 5.48 -15.24 -33.84
CA LYS A 580 5.62 -13.85 -34.29
C LYS A 580 4.62 -12.95 -33.55
N GLU A 581 5.05 -11.79 -33.07
CA GLU A 581 4.17 -10.86 -32.37
C GLU A 581 2.93 -10.51 -33.23
N PRO A 582 1.71 -10.50 -32.66
CA PRO A 582 1.38 -10.63 -31.23
C PRO A 582 1.05 -12.08 -30.76
N GLU A 583 1.28 -13.10 -31.58
CA GLU A 583 0.87 -14.49 -31.32
C GLU A 583 1.70 -15.17 -30.22
N ASP A 584 2.87 -14.62 -29.86
CA ASP A 584 3.65 -15.02 -28.69
C ASP A 584 2.85 -14.87 -27.39
N LYS A 585 2.04 -13.83 -27.25
CA LYS A 585 1.14 -13.65 -26.10
C LYS A 585 0.12 -14.78 -26.02
N THR A 586 -0.44 -15.19 -27.16
CA THR A 586 -1.33 -16.36 -27.22
C THR A 586 -0.61 -17.64 -26.81
N ALA A 587 0.67 -17.82 -27.18
CA ALA A 587 1.45 -18.96 -26.73
C ALA A 587 1.67 -18.97 -25.20
N ILE A 588 1.91 -17.81 -24.59
CA ILE A 588 2.02 -17.65 -23.13
C ILE A 588 0.68 -17.96 -22.45
N GLU A 589 -0.42 -17.37 -22.93
CA GLU A 589 -1.78 -17.60 -22.42
C GLU A 589 -2.17 -19.07 -22.50
N LYS A 590 -1.94 -19.73 -23.63
CA LYS A 590 -2.24 -21.17 -23.79
C LYS A 590 -1.40 -22.08 -22.92
N LEU A 591 -0.15 -21.70 -22.66
CA LEU A 591 0.65 -22.43 -21.69
C LEU A 591 0.12 -22.21 -20.26
N ALA A 592 -0.25 -20.99 -19.89
CA ALA A 592 -0.84 -20.70 -18.58
C ALA A 592 -2.15 -21.48 -18.35
N GLU A 593 -3.06 -21.47 -19.32
CA GLU A 593 -4.31 -22.27 -19.29
C GLU A 593 -4.00 -23.77 -19.07
N TYR A 594 -3.00 -24.31 -19.75
CA TYR A 594 -2.61 -25.72 -19.59
C TYR A 594 -2.03 -26.02 -18.22
N LEU A 595 -1.17 -25.14 -17.68
CA LEU A 595 -0.59 -25.32 -16.35
C LEU A 595 -1.68 -25.30 -15.28
N ASP A 596 -2.63 -24.36 -15.38
CA ASP A 596 -3.78 -24.26 -14.48
C ASP A 596 -4.69 -25.50 -14.58
N GLU A 597 -5.02 -25.96 -15.79
CA GLU A 597 -5.85 -27.15 -16.01
C GLU A 597 -5.22 -28.42 -15.42
N LYS A 598 -3.88 -28.51 -15.43
CA LYS A 598 -3.13 -29.65 -14.90
C LYS A 598 -2.68 -29.47 -13.45
N ASP A 599 -3.09 -28.40 -12.78
CA ASP A 599 -2.69 -28.07 -11.42
C ASP A 599 -1.15 -28.07 -11.26
N ILE A 600 -0.46 -27.54 -12.27
CA ILE A 600 1.00 -27.44 -12.31
C ILE A 600 1.39 -26.04 -11.85
N HIS A 601 2.11 -25.98 -10.74
CA HIS A 601 2.63 -24.74 -10.17
C HIS A 601 4.15 -24.70 -10.29
N PRO A 602 4.72 -24.01 -11.30
CA PRO A 602 6.16 -23.84 -11.38
C PRO A 602 6.75 -23.18 -10.14
N THR A 603 7.97 -23.57 -9.79
CA THR A 603 8.75 -22.97 -8.69
C THR A 603 9.96 -22.17 -9.20
N VAL A 604 10.26 -22.28 -10.49
CA VAL A 604 11.30 -21.51 -11.18
C VAL A 604 10.69 -20.78 -12.38
N PHE A 605 10.87 -19.47 -12.44
CA PHE A 605 10.38 -18.61 -13.53
C PHE A 605 11.57 -17.90 -14.18
N ILE A 606 11.67 -17.96 -15.51
CA ILE A 606 12.79 -17.39 -16.25
C ILE A 606 12.25 -16.50 -17.38
N HIS A 607 12.54 -15.21 -17.29
CA HIS A 607 12.25 -14.25 -18.34
C HIS A 607 13.40 -14.20 -19.36
N ARG A 608 13.10 -14.51 -20.64
CA ARG A 608 14.03 -14.45 -21.77
C ARG A 608 13.47 -13.57 -22.88
N GLY A 609 13.40 -12.28 -22.60
CA GLY A 609 13.05 -11.26 -23.58
C GLY A 609 13.65 -9.92 -23.22
N HIS A 610 13.25 -8.90 -23.98
CA HIS A 610 13.55 -7.51 -23.66
C HIS A 610 12.77 -6.99 -22.45
N SER A 611 13.20 -5.86 -21.90
CA SER A 611 12.62 -5.28 -20.68
C SER A 611 11.14 -4.90 -20.80
N TYR A 612 10.67 -4.53 -21.99
CA TYR A 612 9.26 -4.19 -22.24
C TYR A 612 8.31 -5.39 -22.14
N HIS A 613 8.85 -6.60 -22.29
CA HIS A 613 8.11 -7.83 -22.15
C HIS A 613 7.99 -8.32 -20.69
N VAL A 614 8.75 -7.71 -19.77
CA VAL A 614 8.86 -8.17 -18.37
C VAL A 614 7.51 -8.19 -17.67
N ASN A 615 6.66 -7.19 -17.92
CA ASN A 615 5.33 -7.10 -17.32
C ASN A 615 4.45 -8.30 -17.69
N THR A 616 4.50 -8.76 -18.95
CA THR A 616 3.79 -9.98 -19.36
C THR A 616 4.30 -11.22 -18.63
N THR A 617 5.60 -11.33 -18.33
CA THR A 617 6.10 -12.40 -17.45
C THR A 617 5.58 -12.23 -16.02
N LEU A 618 5.65 -11.02 -15.46
CA LEU A 618 5.22 -10.74 -14.09
C LEU A 618 3.71 -10.97 -13.89
N ASP A 619 2.89 -10.75 -14.91
CA ASP A 619 1.46 -11.05 -14.90
C ASP A 619 1.16 -12.54 -14.73
N ASN A 620 2.05 -13.40 -15.24
CA ASN A 620 1.97 -14.85 -15.13
C ASN A 620 2.77 -15.43 -13.94
N LEU A 621 3.40 -14.58 -13.12
CA LEU A 621 4.18 -15.03 -11.97
C LEU A 621 3.27 -15.53 -10.85
N GLN A 622 3.51 -16.76 -10.40
CA GLN A 622 2.76 -17.40 -9.31
C GLN A 622 3.47 -17.24 -7.95
N SER A 623 2.70 -17.31 -6.86
CA SER A 623 3.22 -17.19 -5.48
C SER A 623 4.10 -18.36 -5.05
N THR A 624 4.05 -19.49 -5.78
CA THR A 624 4.91 -20.66 -5.62
C THR A 624 6.35 -20.42 -6.08
N ALA A 625 6.63 -19.34 -6.80
CA ALA A 625 7.96 -19.03 -7.29
C ALA A 625 8.97 -18.94 -6.14
N ARG A 626 10.01 -19.78 -6.22
CA ARG A 626 11.19 -19.77 -5.33
C ARG A 626 12.39 -19.13 -6.00
N ILE A 627 12.50 -19.25 -7.32
CA ILE A 627 13.59 -18.67 -8.11
C ILE A 627 13.00 -17.90 -9.29
N VAL A 628 13.40 -16.65 -9.45
CA VAL A 628 13.01 -15.78 -10.56
C VAL A 628 14.25 -15.21 -11.22
N ILE A 629 14.40 -15.42 -12.53
CA ILE A 629 15.50 -14.86 -13.34
C ILE A 629 14.91 -13.80 -14.27
N LEU A 630 15.25 -12.53 -14.00
CA LEU A 630 14.92 -11.39 -14.85
C LEU A 630 16.15 -10.99 -15.66
N GLY A 631 16.44 -11.77 -16.70
CA GLY A 631 17.61 -11.62 -17.57
C GLY A 631 17.50 -10.51 -18.62
N SER A 632 16.60 -9.55 -18.43
CA SER A 632 16.34 -8.43 -19.34
C SER A 632 16.92 -7.11 -18.83
N CYS A 633 17.07 -6.13 -19.73
CA CYS A 633 17.58 -4.81 -19.37
C CYS A 633 16.78 -4.20 -18.19
N GLY A 634 17.45 -3.65 -17.18
CA GLY A 634 16.74 -3.04 -16.05
C GLY A 634 15.85 -3.99 -15.22
N GLY A 635 15.98 -5.32 -15.35
CA GLY A 635 15.22 -6.30 -14.56
C GLY A 635 15.31 -6.06 -13.05
N TYR A 636 16.39 -5.39 -12.60
CA TYR A 636 16.60 -4.94 -11.22
C TYR A 636 15.57 -3.94 -10.70
N HIS A 637 14.78 -3.29 -11.54
CA HIS A 637 13.75 -2.35 -11.11
C HIS A 637 12.42 -3.01 -10.70
N ASN A 638 12.22 -4.29 -11.03
CA ASN A 638 10.95 -5.00 -10.82
C ASN A 638 10.88 -5.80 -9.50
N LEU A 639 11.80 -5.57 -8.57
CA LEU A 639 11.94 -6.38 -7.35
C LEU A 639 10.71 -6.29 -6.44
N ALA A 640 10.15 -5.10 -6.27
CA ALA A 640 8.98 -4.90 -5.43
C ALA A 640 7.77 -5.67 -5.98
N THR A 641 7.54 -5.58 -7.30
CA THR A 641 6.47 -6.28 -8.02
C THR A 641 6.61 -7.80 -7.92
N VAL A 642 7.84 -8.32 -8.10
CA VAL A 642 8.10 -9.75 -7.92
C VAL A 642 7.79 -10.19 -6.49
N LEU A 643 8.28 -9.46 -5.48
CA LEU A 643 8.09 -9.83 -4.07
C LEU A 643 6.66 -9.63 -3.58
N GLU A 644 5.87 -8.76 -4.21
CA GLU A 644 4.43 -8.66 -3.96
C GLU A 644 3.70 -9.94 -4.37
N LYS A 645 4.03 -10.49 -5.55
CA LYS A 645 3.42 -11.73 -6.06
C LYS A 645 4.02 -13.00 -5.45
N ALA A 646 5.33 -13.03 -5.26
CA ALA A 646 6.09 -14.16 -4.75
C ALA A 646 7.06 -13.72 -3.62
N PRO A 647 6.56 -13.59 -2.37
CA PRO A 647 7.35 -13.07 -1.24
C PRO A 647 8.63 -13.85 -0.93
N GLU A 648 8.63 -15.14 -1.23
CA GLU A 648 9.76 -16.04 -0.96
C GLU A 648 10.76 -16.13 -2.12
N ALA A 649 10.50 -15.48 -3.26
CA ALA A 649 11.35 -15.59 -4.44
C ALA A 649 12.78 -15.08 -4.20
N HIS A 650 13.76 -15.84 -4.70
CA HIS A 650 15.13 -15.40 -4.90
C HIS A 650 15.26 -14.85 -6.32
N ILE A 651 15.73 -13.61 -6.44
CA ILE A 651 15.69 -12.88 -7.71
C ILE A 651 17.11 -12.66 -8.24
N ILE A 652 17.39 -13.18 -9.43
CA ILE A 652 18.54 -12.79 -10.24
C ILE A 652 18.06 -11.72 -11.22
N SER A 653 18.77 -10.60 -11.32
CA SER A 653 18.41 -9.54 -12.27
C SER A 653 19.62 -8.79 -12.81
N SER A 654 19.54 -8.34 -14.05
CA SER A 654 20.51 -7.41 -14.65
C SER A 654 20.18 -5.95 -14.33
N LYS A 655 21.22 -5.15 -14.07
CA LYS A 655 21.11 -3.69 -13.89
C LYS A 655 20.88 -2.98 -15.22
N GLN A 656 21.72 -3.25 -16.21
CA GLN A 656 21.73 -2.52 -17.47
C GLN A 656 21.37 -3.42 -18.64
N VAL A 657 22.27 -4.35 -19.00
CA VAL A 657 22.13 -5.16 -20.20
C VAL A 657 21.81 -6.61 -19.85
N GLY A 658 20.61 -7.04 -20.23
CA GLY A 658 20.28 -8.46 -20.35
C GLY A 658 20.95 -9.03 -21.61
N THR A 659 21.60 -10.19 -21.53
CA THR A 659 22.23 -10.78 -22.72
C THR A 659 22.29 -12.29 -22.63
N ARG A 660 22.03 -12.96 -23.77
CA ARG A 660 22.08 -14.42 -23.87
C ARG A 660 23.43 -15.00 -23.42
N TRP A 661 24.54 -14.29 -23.70
CA TRP A 661 25.90 -14.72 -23.36
C TRP A 661 26.16 -14.86 -21.86
N VAL A 662 25.37 -14.19 -21.03
CA VAL A 662 25.42 -14.27 -19.57
C VAL A 662 24.26 -15.10 -19.02
N ASN A 663 23.06 -14.89 -19.55
CA ASN A 663 21.85 -15.63 -19.16
C ASN A 663 22.02 -17.14 -19.31
N GLU A 664 22.59 -17.61 -20.41
CA GLU A 664 22.75 -19.05 -20.67
C GLU A 664 23.69 -19.73 -19.68
N PRO A 665 24.92 -19.23 -19.42
CA PRO A 665 25.75 -19.77 -18.37
C PRO A 665 25.08 -19.83 -16.99
N ILE A 666 24.27 -18.81 -16.64
CA ILE A 666 23.51 -18.79 -15.37
C ILE A 666 22.48 -19.92 -15.36
N ILE A 667 21.65 -19.99 -16.39
CA ILE A 667 20.57 -20.99 -16.52
C ILE A 667 21.15 -22.40 -16.51
N LEU A 668 22.19 -22.67 -17.32
CA LEU A 668 22.84 -23.97 -17.37
C LEU A 668 23.37 -24.41 -15.99
N SER A 669 24.01 -23.48 -15.26
CA SER A 669 24.51 -23.76 -13.91
C SER A 669 23.37 -24.07 -12.92
N LEU A 670 22.24 -23.38 -13.05
CA LEU A 670 21.04 -23.62 -12.25
C LEU A 670 20.44 -25.00 -12.56
N GLU A 671 20.27 -25.34 -13.84
CA GLU A 671 19.71 -26.62 -14.27
C GLU A 671 20.55 -27.81 -13.78
N ASP A 672 21.87 -27.70 -13.82
CA ASP A 672 22.77 -28.74 -13.32
C ASP A 672 22.62 -28.96 -11.80
N LEU A 673 22.43 -27.88 -11.02
CA LEU A 673 22.19 -27.98 -9.57
C LEU A 673 20.83 -28.62 -9.26
N ILE A 674 19.77 -28.18 -9.93
CA ILE A 674 18.41 -28.71 -9.75
C ILE A 674 18.37 -30.20 -10.12
N ARG A 675 18.90 -30.57 -11.28
CA ARG A 675 18.92 -31.97 -11.74
C ARG A 675 19.79 -32.87 -10.86
N ALA A 676 20.84 -32.32 -10.24
CA ALA A 676 21.64 -33.04 -9.25
C ALA A 676 20.95 -33.18 -7.89
N GLY A 677 19.82 -32.52 -7.65
CA GLY A 677 19.14 -32.53 -6.36
C GLY A 677 19.87 -31.74 -5.28
N LYS A 678 20.69 -30.76 -5.67
CA LYS A 678 21.48 -29.95 -4.76
C LYS A 678 20.76 -28.66 -4.43
N ASN A 679 21.02 -28.12 -3.24
CA ASN A 679 20.64 -26.75 -2.91
C ASN A 679 21.27 -25.79 -3.93
N VAL A 680 20.53 -24.75 -4.30
CA VAL A 680 21.02 -23.72 -5.19
C VAL A 680 21.77 -22.70 -4.33
N ASP A 681 23.06 -22.93 -4.08
CA ASP A 681 23.92 -21.99 -3.35
C ASP A 681 24.39 -20.87 -4.29
N TRP A 682 23.83 -19.67 -4.09
CA TRP A 682 24.10 -18.51 -4.92
C TRP A 682 25.55 -18.05 -4.84
N VAL A 683 26.19 -18.19 -3.69
CA VAL A 683 27.58 -17.74 -3.49
C VAL A 683 28.52 -18.64 -4.29
N GLN A 684 28.36 -19.95 -4.15
CA GLN A 684 29.17 -20.92 -4.89
C GLN A 684 28.92 -20.85 -6.39
N MET A 685 27.65 -20.76 -6.80
CA MET A 685 27.28 -20.65 -8.21
C MET A 685 27.89 -19.38 -8.84
N TRP A 686 27.78 -18.23 -8.17
CA TRP A 686 28.36 -16.98 -8.69
C TRP A 686 29.90 -16.99 -8.70
N ALA A 687 30.54 -17.63 -7.73
CA ALA A 687 31.99 -17.79 -7.73
C ALA A 687 32.46 -18.65 -8.91
N GLY A 688 31.73 -19.71 -9.25
CA GLY A 688 31.98 -20.52 -10.45
C GLY A 688 31.82 -19.73 -11.74
N LEU A 689 30.71 -19.00 -11.88
CA LEU A 689 30.45 -18.13 -13.02
C LEU A 689 31.49 -17.01 -13.16
N GLY A 690 31.90 -16.40 -12.04
CA GLY A 690 32.95 -15.37 -12.02
C GLY A 690 34.28 -15.88 -12.55
N LYS A 691 34.68 -17.12 -12.19
CA LYS A 691 35.88 -17.76 -12.76
C LYS A 691 35.73 -18.03 -14.26
N LYS A 692 34.54 -18.45 -14.71
CA LYS A 692 34.25 -18.67 -16.13
C LYS A 692 34.39 -17.40 -16.95
N PHE A 693 33.88 -16.26 -16.47
CA PHE A 693 33.95 -14.99 -17.19
C PHE A 693 35.26 -14.22 -16.99
N ALA A 694 36.12 -14.60 -16.03
CA ALA A 694 37.35 -13.87 -15.73
C ALA A 694 38.28 -13.68 -16.96
N GLY A 695 38.33 -14.68 -17.85
CA GLY A 695 39.12 -14.61 -19.09
C GLY A 695 38.37 -14.03 -20.30
N ASP A 696 37.07 -13.74 -20.18
CA ASP A 696 36.23 -13.23 -21.26
C ASP A 696 36.07 -11.71 -21.12
N ALA A 697 37.04 -10.97 -21.66
CA ALA A 697 37.06 -9.51 -21.57
C ALA A 697 35.80 -8.83 -22.15
N ARG A 698 35.09 -9.50 -23.07
CA ARG A 698 33.87 -8.97 -23.68
C ARG A 698 32.66 -9.14 -22.76
N ASN A 699 32.48 -10.31 -22.17
CA ASN A 699 31.28 -10.63 -21.38
C ASN A 699 31.45 -10.40 -19.87
N LYS A 700 32.68 -10.24 -19.36
CA LYS A 700 32.93 -9.96 -17.93
C LYS A 700 32.21 -8.71 -17.43
N PRO A 701 32.25 -7.55 -18.13
CA PRO A 701 31.51 -6.37 -17.68
C PRO A 701 29.99 -6.61 -17.68
N LEU A 702 29.47 -7.35 -18.67
CA LEU A 702 28.04 -7.69 -18.77
C LEU A 702 27.60 -8.62 -17.64
N PHE A 703 28.47 -9.55 -17.21
CA PHE A 703 28.21 -10.40 -16.04
C PHE A 703 28.23 -9.61 -14.73
N ASP A 704 29.14 -8.63 -14.60
CA ASP A 704 29.22 -7.76 -13.41
C ASP A 704 27.96 -6.89 -13.21
N ASP A 705 27.17 -6.71 -14.26
CA ASP A 705 25.88 -6.03 -14.20
C ASP A 705 24.75 -6.93 -13.65
N TYR A 706 24.96 -8.24 -13.53
CA TYR A 706 23.97 -9.14 -12.91
C TYR A 706 24.13 -9.17 -11.40
N VAL A 707 23.00 -9.01 -10.70
CA VAL A 707 22.91 -9.04 -9.25
C VAL A 707 22.33 -10.39 -8.82
N PRO A 708 23.11 -11.24 -8.13
CA PRO A 708 22.59 -12.47 -7.55
C PRO A 708 21.74 -12.19 -6.31
N PRO A 709 20.89 -13.14 -5.86
CA PRO A 709 19.93 -12.91 -4.77
C PRO A 709 20.57 -12.41 -3.47
N HIS A 710 21.71 -13.00 -3.07
CA HIS A 710 22.43 -12.63 -1.86
C HIS A 710 23.08 -11.23 -1.90
N LYS A 711 23.16 -10.60 -3.09
CA LYS A 711 23.66 -9.22 -3.27
C LYS A 711 22.54 -8.24 -3.60
N ASN A 712 21.30 -8.70 -3.64
CA ASN A 712 20.17 -7.87 -4.01
C ASN A 712 19.61 -7.12 -2.80
N LEU A 713 20.29 -6.02 -2.44
CA LEU A 713 20.04 -5.31 -1.18
C LEU A 713 18.62 -4.74 -1.05
N GLY A 714 17.99 -4.26 -2.13
CA GLY A 714 16.59 -3.81 -2.06
C GLY A 714 15.61 -4.95 -1.88
N ALA A 715 15.82 -6.10 -2.53
CA ALA A 715 14.98 -7.28 -2.32
C ALA A 715 15.08 -7.77 -0.86
N ILE A 716 16.31 -7.82 -0.31
CA ILE A 716 16.57 -8.17 1.09
C ILE A 716 15.90 -7.15 2.02
N PHE A 717 16.00 -5.85 1.72
CA PHE A 717 15.36 -4.79 2.50
C PHE A 717 13.84 -4.94 2.55
N ILE A 718 13.19 -5.17 1.39
CA ILE A 718 11.73 -5.35 1.30
C ILE A 718 11.30 -6.56 2.13
N LYS A 719 11.99 -7.70 1.99
CA LYS A 719 11.69 -8.91 2.77
C LYS A 719 11.85 -8.65 4.27
N ALA A 720 12.96 -8.05 4.70
CA ALA A 720 13.25 -7.79 6.10
C ALA A 720 12.24 -6.81 6.72
N TYR A 721 11.90 -5.74 6.01
CA TYR A 721 10.92 -4.77 6.48
C TYR A 721 9.55 -5.41 6.66
N ARG A 722 9.09 -6.20 5.68
CA ARG A 722 7.83 -6.93 5.79
C ARG A 722 7.83 -7.92 6.94
N GLN A 723 8.96 -8.57 7.21
CA GLN A 723 9.08 -9.50 8.34
C GLN A 723 8.96 -8.76 9.67
N VAL A 724 9.68 -7.64 9.85
CA VAL A 724 9.67 -6.87 11.10
C VAL A 724 8.33 -6.19 11.37
N MET A 725 7.60 -5.79 10.33
CA MET A 725 6.30 -5.10 10.45
C MET A 725 5.09 -6.05 10.44
N LYS A 726 5.29 -7.36 10.28
CA LYS A 726 4.24 -8.37 10.47
C LYS A 726 3.93 -8.63 11.95
N ASP A 727 4.86 -8.27 12.83
CA ASP A 727 4.70 -8.19 14.29
C ASP A 727 4.21 -6.79 14.71
#